data_AF-A0AAQ0RPW6-F1
#
_entry.id   AF-A0AAQ0RPW6-F1
#
_cell.length_a   1.000
_cell.length_b   1.000
_cell.length_c   1.000
_cell.angle_alpha   90.00
_cell.angle_beta   90.00
_cell.angle_gamma   90.00
#
_symmetry.space_group_name_H-M   'P 1'
#
loop_
_entity.id
_entity.type
_entity.pdbx_description
1 polymer ?
#
loop_
_entity_poly.entity_id
_entity_poly.type
_entity_poly.pdbx_seq_one_letter_code
_entity_poly.pdbx_strand_id
1 'polypeptide(L)'
;MIGSTGTFTSCKDYDDDISNLQGQIDANKSAITELQSQINSGEWVAGVTSTADGIIVKLGNGKEYSITNGKDGANGSNGADGQNGISPKITVADGYIKVSYDNGTTYTNLIALSELKGEQGGQGEKGEDGITPTFSVGSDGHLYVQYGDDTTTKKDLGISISGIYYVEDGVTVKIYMPKKTGDTIAYDTLVLPRTAAITSVEAVGAQSWFSWDDNSSKTITLSYGKNEQGKAIEFNGKSYAKDALLSSAKSIVIAQVNPTMADASLYNFYLTDSKGNSNYVISSVEANQSVDPITRADATPNKGLYNMTVGFKEGVSYDDISNSNSGIAYAIATKDAYGNEILSKYDVKVSTSRGTTNLYTNTAQVEIGKAEALDQYIWGNNIIDYYFTIEKDQTANKEATGAELNGNTISGKKAGYLYVTVHYLTSTGEHKSDKTIRVGFVPAGTEADLADVIWTMTAAANKKTVSVDATALADYLTVGASRSFSIKYATDSDADKYGVIEGITGPNFSSEIDEFGYTKWKASFIFDETLVAPTTYIGTIHFNGNGSTRPEKDVTVKIVVNAATTFDFKPLDAYFNTAKTEATAYGTANGTNITYDLFELFNIGNADKVNVRFAEKVPAAYTEGGVQYTANPWLSNASVSAITVDKAGVNTTNHTFGGAYYAREITASYIPFGNSKVEPIKFAFNLTIKSEIFEGELKYTGKTKEVNGGTNATLKLSEISSKDVFGKTYNVLTDTRVNKHIVKLADANAQEYLSLDKTEFSSTTDIITISKKSSSTAIVTPPTCKVQLIVVDEWGKSLSSTDILVTVTK
;
A
#
# COMPACT_ATOMS: atom_id res chain seq x y z
N MET A 1 -80.76 16.39 59.42
CA MET A 1 -80.17 17.47 58.61
C MET A 1 -78.96 16.90 57.88
N ILE A 2 -78.94 17.11 56.56
CA ILE A 2 -77.77 17.20 55.68
C ILE A 2 -76.88 15.96 55.59
N GLY A 3 -76.98 15.30 54.44
CA GLY A 3 -76.10 14.20 54.07
C GLY A 3 -74.67 14.66 53.79
N SER A 4 -73.76 13.69 53.86
CA SER A 4 -72.53 13.69 53.10
C SER A 4 -72.21 12.23 52.80
N THR A 5 -72.59 11.79 51.60
CA THR A 5 -72.04 10.59 50.97
C THR A 5 -70.58 10.91 50.63
N GLY A 6 -69.70 10.73 51.60
CA GLY A 6 -68.27 10.68 51.35
C GLY A 6 -67.96 9.38 50.62
N THR A 7 -67.71 9.49 49.32
CA THR A 7 -66.98 8.46 48.57
C THR A 7 -65.64 8.25 49.27
N PHE A 8 -65.51 7.13 50.01
CA PHE A 8 -64.22 6.61 50.38
C PHE A 8 -63.52 6.21 49.09
N THR A 9 -62.53 6.98 48.66
CA THR A 9 -61.54 6.51 47.71
C THR A 9 -60.84 5.34 48.38
N SER A 10 -61.19 4.13 47.93
CA SER A 10 -60.53 2.87 48.30
C SER A 10 -59.01 3.09 48.32
N CYS A 11 -58.34 2.52 49.33
CA CYS A 11 -56.90 2.31 49.28
C CYS A 11 -56.56 1.77 47.88
N LYS A 12 -55.58 2.39 47.22
CA LYS A 12 -54.86 1.76 46.11
C LYS A 12 -54.52 0.34 46.58
N ASP A 13 -54.82 -0.67 45.77
CA ASP A 13 -54.31 -1.99 46.07
C ASP A 13 -52.79 -1.86 45.97
N TYR A 14 -52.13 -2.07 47.11
CA TYR A 14 -50.67 -2.23 47.17
C TYR A 14 -50.29 -3.68 46.91
N ASP A 15 -51.30 -4.54 46.67
CA ASP A 15 -51.12 -5.98 46.53
C ASP A 15 -50.37 -6.29 45.23
N ASP A 16 -50.63 -5.54 44.15
CA ASP A 16 -49.90 -5.64 42.89
C ASP A 16 -48.42 -5.21 43.04
N ASP A 17 -48.15 -4.09 43.71
CA ASP A 17 -46.78 -3.60 43.98
C ASP A 17 -46.02 -4.57 44.90
N ILE A 18 -46.67 -5.08 45.96
CA ILE A 18 -46.10 -6.07 46.89
C ILE A 18 -45.80 -7.38 46.16
N SER A 19 -46.73 -7.85 45.31
CA SER A 19 -46.53 -9.06 44.50
C SER A 19 -45.38 -8.88 43.51
N ASN A 20 -45.22 -7.69 42.93
CA ASN A 20 -44.13 -7.38 42.02
C ASN A 20 -42.77 -7.36 42.75
N LEU A 21 -42.69 -6.69 43.90
CA LEU A 21 -41.48 -6.66 44.75
C LEU A 21 -41.09 -8.06 45.23
N GLN A 22 -42.07 -8.87 45.67
CA GLN A 22 -41.81 -10.25 46.06
C GLN A 22 -41.28 -11.07 44.88
N GLY A 23 -41.83 -10.88 43.68
CA GLY A 23 -41.32 -11.50 42.46
C GLY A 23 -39.87 -11.11 42.13
N GLN A 24 -39.50 -9.84 42.31
CA GLN A 24 -38.11 -9.37 42.13
C GLN A 24 -37.18 -9.98 43.19
N ILE A 25 -37.61 -10.06 44.44
CA ILE A 25 -36.84 -10.69 45.53
C ILE A 25 -36.61 -12.17 45.24
N ASP A 26 -37.64 -12.91 44.82
CA ASP A 26 -37.52 -14.34 44.52
C ASP A 26 -36.65 -14.59 43.29
N ALA A 27 -36.72 -13.72 42.28
CA ALA A 27 -35.84 -13.76 41.11
C ALA A 27 -34.36 -13.51 41.50
N ASN A 28 -34.08 -12.44 42.25
CA ASN A 28 -32.73 -12.14 42.74
C ASN A 28 -32.19 -13.26 43.64
N LYS A 29 -33.02 -13.79 44.55
CA LYS A 29 -32.64 -14.91 45.42
C LYS A 29 -32.28 -16.15 44.61
N SER A 30 -33.06 -16.46 43.57
CA SER A 30 -32.81 -17.59 42.69
C SER A 30 -31.51 -17.38 41.89
N ALA A 31 -31.31 -16.19 41.33
CA ALA A 31 -30.10 -15.83 40.60
C ALA A 31 -28.84 -15.91 41.47
N ILE A 32 -28.88 -15.38 42.70
CA ILE A 32 -27.77 -15.45 43.66
C ILE A 32 -27.49 -16.90 44.08
N THR A 33 -28.53 -17.71 44.29
CA THR A 33 -28.37 -19.13 44.67
C THR A 33 -27.71 -19.93 43.55
N GLU A 34 -28.15 -19.73 42.30
CA GLU A 34 -27.55 -20.40 41.15
C GLU A 34 -26.12 -19.92 40.89
N LEU A 35 -25.88 -18.60 40.97
CA LEU A 35 -24.56 -17.99 40.91
C LEU A 35 -23.62 -18.63 41.94
N GLN A 36 -24.02 -18.68 43.21
CA GLN A 36 -23.23 -19.32 44.28
C GLN A 36 -22.99 -20.81 44.01
N SER A 37 -23.98 -21.53 43.46
CA SER A 37 -23.79 -22.93 43.07
C SER A 37 -22.75 -23.10 41.97
N GLN A 38 -22.71 -22.21 40.98
CA GLN A 38 -21.68 -22.24 39.93
C GLN A 38 -20.30 -21.94 40.52
N ILE A 39 -20.20 -20.90 41.37
CA ILE A 39 -18.94 -20.54 42.03
C ILE A 39 -18.41 -21.69 42.89
N ASN A 40 -19.28 -22.37 43.63
CA ASN A 40 -18.92 -23.56 44.42
C ASN A 40 -18.47 -24.74 43.55
N SER A 41 -18.86 -24.78 42.28
CA SER A 41 -18.38 -25.78 41.31
C SER A 41 -17.06 -25.42 40.64
N GLY A 42 -16.45 -24.27 41.00
CA GLY A 42 -15.16 -23.82 40.51
C GLY A 42 -15.22 -22.71 39.45
N GLU A 43 -16.40 -22.17 39.15
CA GLU A 43 -16.54 -21.01 38.27
C GLU A 43 -16.07 -19.71 38.95
N TRP A 44 -15.80 -18.69 38.15
CA TRP A 44 -15.35 -17.37 38.59
C TRP A 44 -16.03 -16.26 37.79
N VAL A 45 -16.00 -15.04 38.32
CA VAL A 45 -16.55 -13.84 37.70
C VAL A 45 -15.60 -13.33 36.62
N ALA A 46 -15.97 -13.52 35.35
CA ALA A 46 -15.21 -12.99 34.21
C ALA A 46 -15.37 -11.46 34.05
N GLY A 47 -16.50 -10.92 34.51
CA GLY A 47 -16.73 -9.48 34.56
C GLY A 47 -18.08 -9.13 35.19
N VAL A 48 -18.23 -7.88 35.59
CA VAL A 48 -19.49 -7.30 36.07
C VAL A 48 -19.79 -6.05 35.25
N THR A 49 -21.05 -5.86 34.88
CA THR A 49 -21.51 -4.68 34.15
C THR A 49 -22.65 -4.02 34.92
N SER A 50 -22.52 -2.73 35.18
CA SER A 50 -23.58 -1.90 35.74
C SER A 50 -24.70 -1.67 34.73
N THR A 51 -25.94 -1.62 35.21
CA THR A 51 -27.12 -1.30 34.43
C THR A 51 -27.97 -0.29 35.22
N ALA A 52 -28.87 0.41 34.54
CA ALA A 52 -29.83 1.32 35.20
C ALA A 52 -30.63 0.63 36.32
N ASP A 53 -30.87 -0.67 36.17
CA ASP A 53 -31.68 -1.47 37.07
C ASP A 53 -30.84 -2.35 38.03
N GLY A 54 -29.52 -2.22 38.14
CA GLY A 54 -28.68 -3.06 39.00
C GLY A 54 -27.39 -3.53 38.33
N ILE A 55 -27.01 -4.80 38.46
CA ILE A 55 -25.78 -5.36 37.86
C ILE A 55 -26.03 -6.66 37.07
N ILE A 56 -25.15 -6.93 36.12
CA ILE A 56 -25.05 -8.22 35.43
C ILE A 56 -23.68 -8.83 35.76
N VAL A 57 -23.69 -10.01 36.37
CA VAL A 57 -22.49 -10.79 36.69
C VAL A 57 -22.29 -11.85 35.63
N LYS A 58 -21.16 -11.81 34.92
CA LYS A 58 -20.78 -12.79 33.90
C LYS A 58 -19.74 -13.75 34.44
N LEU A 59 -19.96 -15.05 34.26
CA LEU A 59 -19.03 -16.11 34.68
C LEU A 59 -18.03 -16.51 33.58
N GLY A 60 -16.97 -17.21 33.96
CA GLY A 60 -15.94 -17.77 33.08
C GLY A 60 -16.50 -18.65 31.95
N ASN A 61 -17.53 -19.44 32.23
CA ASN A 61 -18.26 -20.22 31.23
C ASN A 61 -19.22 -19.41 30.33
N GLY A 62 -19.31 -18.10 30.51
CA GLY A 62 -20.14 -17.20 29.71
C GLY A 62 -21.59 -17.04 30.17
N LYS A 63 -22.05 -17.76 31.21
CA LYS A 63 -23.38 -17.52 31.80
C LYS A 63 -23.45 -16.15 32.49
N GLU A 64 -24.63 -15.54 32.43
CA GLU A 64 -24.88 -14.21 33.00
C GLU A 64 -26.03 -14.27 34.02
N TYR A 65 -25.86 -13.55 35.13
CA TYR A 65 -26.83 -13.43 36.21
C TYR A 65 -27.14 -11.96 36.45
N SER A 66 -28.40 -11.59 36.28
CA SER A 66 -28.87 -10.25 36.61
C SER A 66 -29.26 -10.18 38.09
N ILE A 67 -28.76 -9.16 38.78
CA ILE A 67 -29.16 -8.84 40.14
C ILE A 67 -29.68 -7.41 40.11
N THR A 68 -31.00 -7.26 40.23
CA THR A 68 -31.66 -5.97 40.01
C THR A 68 -31.97 -5.25 41.30
N ASN A 69 -31.96 -3.92 41.25
CA ASN A 69 -32.57 -3.05 42.25
C ASN A 69 -34.10 -3.20 42.23
N GLY A 70 -34.75 -2.76 43.30
CA GLY A 70 -36.21 -2.67 43.35
C GLY A 70 -36.72 -1.61 42.38
N LYS A 71 -37.73 -1.94 41.56
CA LYS A 71 -38.45 -0.93 40.76
C LYS A 71 -39.43 -0.12 41.61
N ASP A 72 -39.61 1.14 41.26
CA ASP A 72 -40.64 1.98 41.83
C ASP A 72 -42.03 1.37 41.59
N GLY A 73 -42.87 1.39 42.63
CA GLY A 73 -44.27 1.00 42.52
C GLY A 73 -45.04 1.96 41.60
N ALA A 74 -46.20 1.54 41.10
CA ALA A 74 -47.01 2.38 40.23
C ALA A 74 -47.40 3.68 40.95
N ASN A 75 -47.24 4.83 40.27
CA ASN A 75 -47.59 6.12 40.86
C ASN A 75 -49.02 6.12 41.43
N GLY A 76 -49.13 6.62 42.66
CA GLY A 76 -50.36 7.14 43.24
C GLY A 76 -51.18 7.92 42.21
N SER A 77 -52.51 7.88 42.30
CA SER A 77 -53.31 8.84 41.54
C SER A 77 -53.01 10.20 42.16
N ASN A 78 -52.63 11.20 41.36
CA ASN A 78 -52.05 12.46 41.86
C ASN A 78 -52.82 13.04 43.07
N GLY A 79 -52.13 13.17 44.20
CA GLY A 79 -52.39 14.25 45.15
C GLY A 79 -51.76 15.56 44.63
N ALA A 80 -52.07 16.69 45.26
CA ALA A 80 -51.48 17.99 44.88
C ALA A 80 -49.94 17.93 44.82
N ASP A 81 -49.35 18.61 43.84
CA ASP A 81 -47.91 18.59 43.54
C ASP A 81 -47.04 18.74 44.80
N GLY A 82 -46.22 17.72 45.07
CA GLY A 82 -45.14 17.78 46.06
C GLY A 82 -43.95 18.59 45.54
N GLN A 83 -43.08 19.02 46.44
CA GLN A 83 -41.86 19.77 46.07
C GLN A 83 -40.96 18.97 45.12
N ASN A 84 -40.27 19.67 44.21
CA ASN A 84 -39.30 19.09 43.28
C ASN A 84 -38.27 18.20 43.99
N GLY A 85 -37.92 17.07 43.37
CA GLY A 85 -36.85 16.18 43.87
C GLY A 85 -35.51 16.91 44.00
N ILE A 86 -34.79 16.64 45.10
CA ILE A 86 -33.47 17.23 45.40
C ILE A 86 -32.39 16.35 44.77
N SER A 87 -31.48 16.92 43.98
CA SER A 87 -30.30 16.21 43.48
C SER A 87 -29.35 15.85 44.64
N PRO A 88 -28.90 14.58 44.75
CA PRO A 88 -28.00 14.17 45.83
C PRO A 88 -26.66 14.92 45.81
N LYS A 89 -26.12 15.24 47.00
CA LYS A 89 -24.81 15.88 47.17
C LYS A 89 -23.77 14.87 47.64
N ILE A 90 -22.56 14.94 47.09
CA ILE A 90 -21.43 14.09 47.47
C ILE A 90 -20.38 14.92 48.23
N THR A 91 -19.80 14.34 49.28
CA THR A 91 -18.64 14.90 49.99
C THR A 91 -17.65 13.80 50.37
N VAL A 92 -16.42 14.17 50.69
CA VAL A 92 -15.38 13.26 51.20
C VAL A 92 -15.01 13.74 52.60
N ALA A 93 -15.31 12.95 53.62
CA ALA A 93 -15.06 13.30 55.02
C ALA A 93 -14.92 12.04 55.88
N ASP A 94 -14.15 12.13 56.97
CA ASP A 94 -14.00 11.07 57.98
C ASP A 94 -13.54 9.70 57.43
N GLY A 95 -12.80 9.68 56.33
CA GLY A 95 -12.36 8.44 55.68
C GLY A 95 -13.40 7.79 54.77
N TYR A 96 -14.50 8.47 54.43
CA TYR A 96 -15.55 7.97 53.56
C TYR A 96 -15.92 8.98 52.47
N ILE A 97 -16.37 8.48 51.31
CA ILE A 97 -17.25 9.22 50.42
C ILE A 97 -18.66 9.14 51.01
N LYS A 98 -19.32 10.27 51.18
CA LYS A 98 -20.66 10.37 51.77
C LYS A 98 -21.64 11.01 50.78
N VAL A 99 -22.90 10.56 50.84
CA VAL A 99 -24.01 11.08 50.04
C VAL A 99 -25.08 11.70 50.94
N SER A 100 -25.67 12.80 50.48
CA SER A 100 -26.81 13.46 51.11
C SER A 100 -27.97 13.56 50.12
N TYR A 101 -29.16 13.15 50.54
CA TYR A 101 -30.40 13.24 49.77
C TYR A 101 -31.30 14.42 50.19
N ASP A 102 -30.90 15.16 51.22
CA ASP A 102 -31.65 16.26 51.85
C ASP A 102 -30.90 17.60 51.72
N ASN A 103 -30.27 17.80 50.57
CA ASN A 103 -29.56 19.02 50.19
C ASN A 103 -28.35 19.36 51.08
N GLY A 104 -27.73 18.36 51.71
CA GLY A 104 -26.54 18.51 52.56
C GLY A 104 -26.85 18.67 54.04
N THR A 105 -28.08 18.36 54.49
CA THR A 105 -28.48 18.46 55.90
C THR A 105 -27.99 17.24 56.69
N THR A 106 -28.11 16.05 56.12
CA THR A 106 -27.58 14.80 56.66
C THR A 106 -26.78 14.05 55.60
N TYR A 107 -25.72 13.35 56.03
CA TYR A 107 -24.82 12.58 55.17
C TYR A 107 -24.75 11.14 55.64
N THR A 108 -24.89 10.23 54.69
CA THR A 108 -24.72 8.78 54.89
C THR A 108 -23.41 8.34 54.28
N ASN A 109 -22.65 7.47 54.96
CA ASN A 109 -21.43 6.89 54.41
C ASN A 109 -21.78 5.98 53.23
N LEU A 110 -21.22 6.26 52.05
CA LEU A 110 -21.43 5.48 50.84
C LEU A 110 -20.34 4.41 50.68
N ILE A 111 -19.07 4.82 50.67
CA ILE A 111 -17.92 3.91 50.58
C ILE A 111 -16.75 4.42 51.41
N ALA A 112 -16.02 3.51 52.06
CA ALA A 112 -14.79 3.86 52.77
C ALA A 112 -13.67 4.14 51.77
N LEU A 113 -12.88 5.20 52.00
CA LEU A 113 -11.70 5.50 51.19
C LEU A 113 -10.69 4.34 51.19
N SER A 114 -10.65 3.53 52.25
CA SER A 114 -9.81 2.33 52.34
C SER A 114 -10.22 1.20 51.38
N GLU A 115 -11.45 1.20 50.88
CA GLU A 115 -11.92 0.26 49.85
C GLU A 115 -11.61 0.74 48.44
N LEU A 116 -11.28 2.03 48.28
CA LEU A 116 -10.86 2.65 47.03
C LEU A 116 -9.34 2.67 46.94
N LYS A 117 -8.70 1.50 46.85
CA LYS A 117 -7.24 1.42 46.68
C LYS A 117 -6.87 1.31 45.21
N GLY A 118 -6.02 2.23 44.74
CA GLY A 118 -5.11 1.97 43.63
C GLY A 118 -3.82 1.32 44.15
N GLU A 119 -2.99 0.79 43.25
CA GLU A 119 -1.63 0.37 43.60
C GLU A 119 -0.90 1.54 44.28
N GLN A 120 -0.35 1.29 45.46
CA GLN A 120 0.45 2.29 46.15
C GLN A 120 1.79 2.41 45.42
N GLY A 121 1.95 3.46 44.62
CA GLY A 121 3.27 3.88 44.16
C GLY A 121 4.18 4.13 45.37
N GLY A 122 5.46 3.80 45.21
CA GLY A 122 6.47 4.11 46.23
C GLY A 122 6.43 5.60 46.58
N GLN A 123 6.71 5.93 47.85
CA GLN A 123 6.68 7.30 48.35
C GLN A 123 7.63 8.19 47.54
N GLY A 124 7.07 9.08 46.70
CA GLY A 124 7.80 10.20 46.12
C GLY A 124 7.96 11.34 47.13
N GLU A 125 8.92 12.23 46.90
CA GLU A 125 8.95 13.52 47.60
C GLU A 125 7.65 14.30 47.36
N LYS A 126 7.39 15.31 48.20
CA LYS A 126 6.22 16.19 48.11
C LYS A 126 6.22 16.91 46.75
N GLY A 127 5.54 16.33 45.77
CA GLY A 127 5.20 16.99 44.50
C GLY A 127 4.28 18.19 44.76
N GLU A 128 4.12 19.05 43.75
CA GLU A 128 3.04 20.06 43.78
C GLU A 128 1.71 19.37 44.09
N ASP A 129 0.83 20.05 44.85
CA ASP A 129 -0.43 19.49 45.32
C ASP A 129 -1.14 18.77 44.16
N GLY A 130 -1.29 17.44 44.29
CA GLY A 130 -1.99 16.65 43.29
C GLY A 130 -3.40 17.20 43.12
N ILE A 131 -3.84 17.35 41.86
CA ILE A 131 -5.18 17.83 41.56
C ILE A 131 -6.17 16.89 42.26
N THR A 132 -6.94 17.44 43.21
CA THR A 132 -7.90 16.65 43.99
C THR A 132 -8.95 16.10 43.02
N PRO A 133 -9.16 14.76 42.96
CA PRO A 133 -10.17 14.19 42.09
C PRO A 133 -11.55 14.72 42.49
N THR A 134 -12.39 15.00 41.50
CA THR A 134 -13.77 15.44 41.74
C THR A 134 -14.73 14.27 41.57
N PHE A 135 -15.67 14.15 42.50
CA PHE A 135 -16.71 13.11 42.48
C PHE A 135 -18.04 13.73 42.07
N SER A 136 -18.74 13.06 41.15
CA SER A 136 -20.06 13.52 40.68
C SER A 136 -21.01 12.35 40.49
N VAL A 137 -22.31 12.64 40.51
CA VAL A 137 -23.36 11.66 40.23
C VAL A 137 -23.78 11.82 38.77
N GLY A 138 -23.73 10.72 38.01
CA GLY A 138 -24.24 10.68 36.64
C GLY A 138 -25.76 10.74 36.58
N SER A 139 -26.33 11.00 35.40
CA SER A 139 -27.78 10.99 35.19
C SER A 139 -28.43 9.62 35.42
N ASP A 140 -27.62 8.58 35.46
CA ASP A 140 -27.94 7.19 35.74
C ASP A 140 -27.83 6.82 37.24
N GLY A 141 -27.47 7.78 38.11
CA GLY A 141 -27.35 7.52 39.55
C GLY A 141 -26.06 6.81 39.96
N HIS A 142 -25.04 6.78 39.10
CA HIS A 142 -23.73 6.22 39.42
C HIS A 142 -22.73 7.29 39.89
N LEU A 143 -21.79 6.91 40.75
CA LEU A 143 -20.70 7.75 41.20
C LEU A 143 -19.54 7.70 40.19
N TYR A 144 -19.19 8.86 39.68
CA TYR A 144 -18.08 9.06 38.76
C TYR A 144 -16.93 9.78 39.45
N VAL A 145 -15.71 9.37 39.13
CA VAL A 145 -14.49 10.10 39.47
C VAL A 145 -13.89 10.74 38.22
N GLN A 146 -13.44 11.98 38.36
CA GLN A 146 -12.69 12.71 37.36
C GLN A 146 -11.31 13.07 37.94
N TYR A 147 -10.26 12.72 37.20
CA TYR A 147 -8.87 13.03 37.55
C TYR A 147 -8.38 14.19 36.68
N GLY A 148 -7.96 15.30 37.28
CA GLY A 148 -7.49 16.48 36.54
C GLY A 148 -8.62 17.31 35.90
N ASP A 149 -8.23 18.25 35.04
CA ASP A 149 -9.08 19.32 34.50
C ASP A 149 -9.88 18.90 33.24
N ASP A 150 -9.66 17.69 32.72
CA ASP A 150 -10.34 17.18 31.53
C ASP A 150 -11.80 16.83 31.83
N THR A 151 -12.70 17.72 31.43
CA THR A 151 -14.15 17.58 31.63
C THR A 151 -14.80 16.50 30.76
N THR A 152 -14.07 15.84 29.85
CA THR A 152 -14.63 14.84 28.93
C THR A 152 -14.49 13.39 29.38
N THR A 153 -13.60 13.09 30.34
CA THR A 153 -13.29 11.72 30.78
C THR A 153 -13.68 11.51 32.25
N LYS A 154 -14.90 11.01 32.48
CA LYS A 154 -15.36 10.56 33.80
C LYS A 154 -15.27 9.03 33.88
N LYS A 155 -14.58 8.49 34.89
CA LYS A 155 -14.54 7.05 35.15
C LYS A 155 -15.71 6.69 36.06
N ASP A 156 -16.61 5.84 35.57
CA ASP A 156 -17.63 5.21 36.40
C ASP A 156 -16.94 4.30 37.42
N LEU A 157 -17.26 4.47 38.70
CA LEU A 157 -16.74 3.63 39.77
C LEU A 157 -17.56 2.36 39.98
N GLY A 158 -18.66 2.18 39.25
CA GLY A 158 -19.60 1.06 39.44
C GLY A 158 -20.42 1.18 40.73
N ILE A 159 -20.33 2.34 41.41
CA ILE A 159 -20.99 2.60 42.69
C ILE A 159 -22.32 3.30 42.44
N SER A 160 -23.42 2.58 42.62
CA SER A 160 -24.76 3.19 42.64
C SER A 160 -24.93 3.99 43.93
N ILE A 161 -25.42 5.23 43.83
CA ILE A 161 -25.68 6.05 45.01
C ILE A 161 -26.96 5.65 45.75
N SER A 162 -27.67 4.58 45.36
CA SER A 162 -28.93 4.15 46.00
C SER A 162 -29.30 2.68 45.74
N GLY A 163 -28.32 1.81 45.44
CA GLY A 163 -28.60 0.44 45.00
C GLY A 163 -27.42 -0.52 45.14
N ILE A 164 -27.50 -1.64 44.45
CA ILE A 164 -26.44 -2.66 44.39
C ILE A 164 -25.21 -2.06 43.69
N TYR A 165 -24.02 -2.33 44.22
CA TYR A 165 -22.75 -1.99 43.58
C TYR A 165 -21.69 -3.07 43.76
N TYR A 166 -20.55 -2.96 43.08
CA TYR A 166 -19.45 -3.89 43.22
C TYR A 166 -18.09 -3.20 43.28
N VAL A 167 -17.11 -3.88 43.89
CA VAL A 167 -15.71 -3.48 43.94
C VAL A 167 -14.85 -4.67 43.50
N GLU A 168 -13.98 -4.46 42.53
CA GLU A 168 -12.95 -5.43 42.14
C GLU A 168 -11.67 -5.16 42.95
N ASP A 169 -11.10 -6.22 43.54
CA ASP A 169 -9.94 -6.16 44.44
C ASP A 169 -9.11 -7.43 44.23
N GLY A 170 -8.14 -7.34 43.29
CA GLY A 170 -7.28 -8.45 42.87
C GLY A 170 -8.07 -9.68 42.44
N VAL A 171 -7.91 -10.78 43.19
CA VAL A 171 -8.60 -12.06 42.95
C VAL A 171 -10.08 -12.07 43.38
N THR A 172 -10.61 -10.96 43.91
CA THR A 172 -11.99 -10.91 44.44
C THR A 172 -12.86 -9.85 43.74
N VAL A 173 -14.15 -10.16 43.63
CA VAL A 173 -15.23 -9.19 43.38
C VAL A 173 -16.13 -9.18 44.60
N LYS A 174 -16.30 -8.01 45.21
CA LYS A 174 -17.20 -7.79 46.34
C LYS A 174 -18.44 -7.08 45.84
N ILE A 175 -19.58 -7.76 45.86
CA ILE A 175 -20.89 -7.17 45.52
C ILE A 175 -21.56 -6.74 46.82
N TYR A 176 -21.90 -5.46 46.91
CA TYR A 176 -22.56 -4.84 48.04
C TYR A 176 -24.05 -4.68 47.72
N MET A 177 -24.90 -5.31 48.52
CA MET A 177 -26.35 -5.30 48.37
C MET A 177 -26.98 -4.55 49.54
N PRO A 178 -27.84 -3.54 49.28
CA PRO A 178 -28.40 -2.72 50.33
C PRO A 178 -29.31 -3.55 51.25
N LYS A 179 -29.16 -3.34 52.55
CA LYS A 179 -29.91 -3.94 53.63
C LYS A 179 -30.44 -2.83 54.54
N LYS A 180 -31.75 -2.73 54.65
CA LYS A 180 -32.37 -1.77 55.57
C LYS A 180 -32.18 -2.21 57.02
N THR A 181 -31.52 -1.38 57.82
CA THR A 181 -31.34 -1.58 59.26
C THR A 181 -31.84 -0.34 60.00
N GLY A 182 -33.15 -0.28 60.30
CA GLY A 182 -33.76 0.96 60.81
C GLY A 182 -33.79 2.06 59.76
N ASP A 183 -33.32 3.26 60.11
CA ASP A 183 -33.24 4.45 59.24
C ASP A 183 -31.91 4.58 58.47
N THR A 184 -30.97 3.64 58.66
CA THR A 184 -29.70 3.61 57.93
C THR A 184 -29.67 2.48 56.90
N ILE A 185 -29.01 2.75 55.77
CA ILE A 185 -28.69 1.74 54.76
C ILE A 185 -27.38 1.07 55.19
N ALA A 186 -27.46 -0.22 55.53
CA ALA A 186 -26.30 -1.09 55.64
C ALA A 186 -26.15 -1.87 54.32
N TYR A 187 -25.03 -2.58 54.12
CA TYR A 187 -24.84 -3.46 52.97
C TYR A 187 -24.47 -4.86 53.44
N ASP A 188 -25.10 -5.88 52.87
CA ASP A 188 -24.58 -7.24 52.91
C ASP A 188 -23.60 -7.41 51.73
N THR A 189 -22.49 -8.13 51.96
CA THR A 189 -21.42 -8.30 50.96
C THR A 189 -21.38 -9.74 50.48
N LEU A 190 -21.39 -9.92 49.16
CA LEU A 190 -21.12 -11.19 48.49
C LEU A 190 -19.71 -11.15 47.88
N VAL A 191 -18.81 -12.00 48.37
CA VAL A 191 -17.43 -12.11 47.88
C VAL A 191 -17.33 -13.26 46.90
N LEU A 192 -16.94 -12.95 45.66
CA LEU A 192 -16.82 -13.90 44.56
C LEU A 192 -15.39 -13.91 44.02
N PRO A 193 -14.87 -15.04 43.52
CA PRO A 193 -13.57 -15.08 42.84
C PRO A 193 -13.65 -14.36 41.49
N ARG A 194 -12.68 -13.48 41.21
CA ARG A 194 -12.54 -12.73 39.94
C ARG A 194 -11.87 -13.54 38.82
N THR A 195 -11.19 -14.61 39.19
CA THR A 195 -10.36 -15.42 38.31
C THR A 195 -10.41 -16.88 38.76
N ALA A 196 -10.09 -17.82 37.88
CA ALA A 196 -10.07 -19.23 38.22
C ALA A 196 -9.07 -19.50 39.36
N ALA A 197 -9.40 -20.46 40.22
CA ALA A 197 -8.55 -20.85 41.34
C ALA A 197 -7.25 -21.50 40.83
N ILE A 198 -6.10 -21.00 41.26
CA ILE A 198 -4.81 -21.64 41.01
C ILE A 198 -4.75 -22.95 41.81
N THR A 199 -4.34 -24.03 41.15
CA THR A 199 -4.19 -25.37 41.76
C THR A 199 -2.73 -25.78 41.91
N SER A 200 -1.83 -25.22 41.10
CA SER A 200 -0.39 -25.43 41.25
C SER A 200 0.39 -24.23 40.71
N VAL A 201 1.50 -23.93 41.37
CA VAL A 201 2.53 -23.01 40.87
C VAL A 201 3.89 -23.71 40.95
N GLU A 202 4.66 -23.66 39.86
CA GLU A 202 5.98 -24.29 39.77
C GLU A 202 7.00 -23.33 39.16
N ALA A 203 8.15 -23.18 39.80
CA ALA A 203 9.24 -22.39 39.24
C ALA A 203 9.91 -23.15 38.09
N VAL A 204 10.22 -22.46 37.00
CA VAL A 204 10.87 -23.04 35.81
C VAL A 204 12.35 -22.66 35.83
N GLY A 205 13.22 -23.67 35.67
CA GLY A 205 14.66 -23.44 35.56
C GLY A 205 15.04 -22.93 34.16
N ALA A 206 16.03 -22.03 34.10
CA ALA A 206 16.57 -21.51 32.84
C ALA A 206 18.04 -21.89 32.68
N GLN A 207 18.41 -22.47 31.54
CA GLN A 207 19.79 -22.71 31.14
C GLN A 207 20.38 -21.50 30.38
N SER A 208 19.51 -20.74 29.71
CA SER A 208 19.74 -19.43 29.09
C SER A 208 18.42 -18.66 29.01
N TRP A 209 18.43 -17.39 28.59
CA TRP A 209 17.21 -16.58 28.42
C TRP A 209 16.16 -17.20 27.46
N PHE A 210 16.58 -18.13 26.59
CA PHE A 210 15.74 -18.77 25.58
C PHE A 210 15.63 -20.31 25.71
N SER A 211 16.17 -20.91 26.79
CA SER A 211 16.19 -22.37 26.96
C SER A 211 15.82 -22.75 28.39
N TRP A 212 14.71 -23.47 28.52
CA TRP A 212 14.15 -23.92 29.80
C TRP A 212 14.34 -25.42 29.98
N ASP A 213 14.81 -25.81 31.15
CA ASP A 213 15.01 -27.21 31.53
C ASP A 213 14.65 -27.39 33.00
N ASP A 214 13.83 -28.40 33.31
CA ASP A 214 13.39 -28.71 34.67
C ASP A 214 14.57 -29.16 35.57
N ASN A 215 15.66 -29.64 34.97
CA ASN A 215 16.90 -30.00 35.67
C ASN A 215 17.86 -28.82 35.92
N SER A 216 17.58 -27.63 35.38
CA SER A 216 18.46 -26.46 35.53
C SER A 216 18.22 -25.73 36.87
N SER A 217 19.24 -25.02 37.36
CA SER A 217 19.15 -24.35 38.66
C SER A 217 18.13 -23.20 38.65
N LYS A 218 17.15 -23.23 39.55
CA LYS A 218 16.13 -22.18 39.75
C LYS A 218 16.68 -21.05 40.64
N THR A 219 17.82 -20.49 40.22
CA THR A 219 18.57 -19.48 40.99
C THR A 219 18.37 -18.07 40.43
N ILE A 220 17.85 -17.18 41.27
CA ILE A 220 17.71 -15.75 41.00
C ILE A 220 18.98 -15.05 41.48
N THR A 221 19.54 -14.14 40.70
CA THR A 221 20.71 -13.35 41.12
C THR A 221 20.32 -11.89 41.28
N LEU A 222 20.49 -11.35 42.49
CA LEU A 222 20.30 -9.93 42.79
C LEU A 222 21.64 -9.29 43.14
N SER A 223 21.93 -8.13 42.57
CA SER A 223 23.10 -7.36 43.00
C SER A 223 22.74 -6.44 44.16
N TYR A 224 23.68 -6.27 45.09
CA TYR A 224 23.52 -5.36 46.20
C TYR A 224 24.84 -4.63 46.52
N GLY A 225 24.72 -3.61 47.35
CA GLY A 225 25.77 -2.67 47.67
C GLY A 225 25.42 -1.83 48.89
N LYS A 226 26.29 -0.88 49.19
CA LYS A 226 26.12 0.03 50.32
C LYS A 226 26.51 1.42 49.89
N ASN A 227 25.78 2.43 50.34
CA ASN A 227 26.19 3.80 50.12
C ASN A 227 27.43 4.12 50.98
N GLU A 228 28.59 4.08 50.33
CA GLU A 228 29.92 4.32 50.93
C GLU A 228 30.43 5.74 50.66
N GLN A 229 29.61 6.61 50.05
CA GLN A 229 30.00 7.99 49.70
C GLN A 229 30.13 8.93 50.91
N GLY A 230 29.87 8.42 52.13
CA GLY A 230 29.99 9.17 53.38
C GLY A 230 28.88 10.20 53.62
N LYS A 231 27.91 10.34 52.70
CA LYS A 231 26.77 11.26 52.76
C LYS A 231 25.55 10.64 52.08
N ALA A 232 24.38 11.27 52.27
CA ALA A 232 23.22 10.93 51.45
C ALA A 232 23.51 11.24 49.96
N ILE A 233 23.03 10.38 49.07
CA ILE A 233 23.17 10.54 47.62
C ILE A 233 21.79 10.50 46.98
N GLU A 234 21.64 11.18 45.85
CA GLU A 234 20.44 11.13 45.03
C GLU A 234 20.80 10.57 43.66
N PHE A 235 19.99 9.65 43.17
CA PHE A 235 20.15 9.06 41.85
C PHE A 235 18.79 8.63 41.31
N ASN A 236 18.49 8.97 40.05
CA ASN A 236 17.24 8.61 39.38
C ASN A 236 15.98 8.99 40.19
N GLY A 237 15.99 10.15 40.86
CA GLY A 237 14.88 10.64 41.71
C GLY A 237 14.75 9.94 43.06
N LYS A 238 15.66 9.01 43.41
CA LYS A 238 15.68 8.32 44.70
C LYS A 238 16.81 8.81 45.60
N SER A 239 16.47 9.09 46.85
CA SER A 239 17.43 9.43 47.89
C SER A 239 17.89 8.19 48.65
N TYR A 240 19.20 8.05 48.82
CA TYR A 240 19.83 6.97 49.56
C TYR A 240 20.61 7.58 50.72
N ALA A 241 20.14 7.32 51.95
CA ALA A 241 20.85 7.77 53.15
C ALA A 241 22.28 7.22 53.19
N LYS A 242 23.13 7.86 54.00
CA LYS A 242 24.45 7.31 54.31
C LYS A 242 24.30 5.88 54.83
N ASP A 243 25.17 4.96 54.40
CA ASP A 243 25.17 3.56 54.79
C ASP A 243 23.93 2.74 54.37
N ALA A 244 23.00 3.32 53.59
CA ALA A 244 21.81 2.61 53.11
C ALA A 244 22.17 1.43 52.21
N LEU A 245 21.32 0.39 52.24
CA LEU A 245 21.35 -0.70 51.28
C LEU A 245 21.12 -0.13 49.87
N LEU A 246 22.05 -0.43 48.98
CA LEU A 246 21.91 -0.22 47.55
C LEU A 246 21.57 -1.56 46.93
N SER A 247 20.57 -1.63 46.08
CA SER A 247 20.16 -2.88 45.44
C SER A 247 19.86 -2.66 43.97
N SER A 248 20.36 -3.56 43.12
CA SER A 248 20.05 -3.54 41.70
C SER A 248 18.57 -3.74 41.42
N ALA A 249 18.14 -3.21 40.27
CA ALA A 249 16.85 -3.53 39.70
C ALA A 249 16.70 -5.06 39.59
N LYS A 250 15.75 -5.58 40.38
CA LYS A 250 14.77 -6.60 40.02
C LYS A 250 15.23 -7.69 39.05
N SER A 251 15.25 -8.95 39.51
CA SER A 251 15.50 -10.13 38.66
C SER A 251 14.21 -10.93 38.45
N ILE A 252 14.13 -11.74 37.41
CA ILE A 252 12.91 -12.48 37.06
C ILE A 252 13.08 -13.96 37.42
N VAL A 253 12.06 -14.52 38.08
CA VAL A 253 11.81 -15.97 38.09
C VAL A 253 10.62 -16.26 37.21
N ILE A 254 10.74 -17.27 36.35
CA ILE A 254 9.62 -17.72 35.51
C ILE A 254 8.88 -18.80 36.30
N ALA A 255 7.55 -18.67 36.38
CA ALA A 255 6.70 -19.65 37.02
C ALA A 255 5.61 -20.15 36.08
N GLN A 256 5.37 -21.46 36.08
CA GLN A 256 4.21 -22.07 35.47
C GLN A 256 3.04 -22.07 36.47
N VAL A 257 1.89 -21.60 36.01
CA VAL A 257 0.65 -21.52 36.80
C VAL A 257 -0.42 -22.38 36.15
N ASN A 258 -1.03 -23.28 36.92
CA ASN A 258 -2.16 -24.10 36.46
C ASN A 258 -3.41 -23.90 37.35
N PRO A 259 -4.61 -23.95 36.77
CA PRO A 259 -4.89 -24.12 35.34
C PRO A 259 -4.57 -22.86 34.52
N THR A 260 -4.33 -22.97 33.21
CA THR A 260 -3.92 -21.84 32.35
C THR A 260 -5.01 -20.77 32.15
N MET A 261 -6.24 -21.03 32.58
CA MET A 261 -7.35 -20.07 32.60
C MET A 261 -7.33 -19.17 33.83
N ALA A 262 -6.53 -19.48 34.84
CA ALA A 262 -6.31 -18.59 35.98
C ALA A 262 -5.40 -17.44 35.54
N ASP A 263 -5.90 -16.22 35.65
CA ASP A 263 -5.09 -15.03 35.45
C ASP A 263 -4.22 -14.78 36.69
N ALA A 264 -2.95 -15.16 36.61
CA ALA A 264 -2.00 -15.01 37.71
C ALA A 264 -1.66 -13.54 38.01
N SER A 265 -1.89 -12.60 37.09
CA SER A 265 -1.57 -11.19 37.31
C SER A 265 -2.46 -10.53 38.38
N LEU A 266 -3.63 -11.13 38.66
CA LEU A 266 -4.54 -10.67 39.72
C LEU A 266 -4.16 -11.19 41.11
N TYR A 267 -3.23 -12.15 41.20
CA TYR A 267 -2.79 -12.75 42.46
C TYR A 267 -1.57 -12.02 43.04
N ASN A 268 -1.56 -11.89 44.36
CA ASN A 268 -0.41 -11.37 45.09
C ASN A 268 0.56 -12.50 45.43
N PHE A 269 1.62 -12.65 44.65
CA PHE A 269 2.66 -13.64 44.89
C PHE A 269 3.75 -13.13 45.85
N TYR A 270 4.38 -14.04 46.59
CA TYR A 270 5.54 -13.76 47.44
C TYR A 270 6.48 -14.96 47.52
N LEU A 271 7.73 -14.71 47.89
CA LEU A 271 8.68 -15.76 48.26
C LEU A 271 8.63 -15.99 49.76
N THR A 272 8.70 -17.26 50.18
CA THR A 272 8.72 -17.64 51.59
C THR A 272 9.63 -18.85 51.81
N ASP A 273 10.40 -18.86 52.90
CA ASP A 273 11.16 -20.04 53.33
C ASP A 273 10.25 -21.03 54.10
N SER A 274 10.82 -22.17 54.51
CA SER A 274 10.08 -23.21 55.28
C SER A 274 9.59 -22.76 56.67
N LYS A 275 9.89 -21.52 57.08
CA LYS A 275 9.51 -20.90 58.35
C LYS A 275 8.65 -19.65 58.17
N GLY A 276 8.28 -19.29 56.94
CA GLY A 276 7.45 -18.12 56.67
C GLY A 276 8.22 -16.82 56.47
N ASN A 277 9.56 -16.85 56.37
CA ASN A 277 10.40 -15.65 56.28
C ASN A 277 10.88 -15.39 54.85
N SER A 278 11.11 -14.10 54.54
CA SER A 278 11.74 -13.69 53.29
C SER A 278 12.28 -12.26 53.37
N ASN A 279 13.48 -12.07 52.85
CA ASN A 279 14.10 -10.75 52.61
C ASN A 279 13.74 -10.19 51.22
N TYR A 280 12.86 -10.87 50.49
CA TYR A 280 12.56 -10.60 49.09
C TYR A 280 11.06 -10.37 48.89
N VAL A 281 10.74 -9.68 47.81
CA VAL A 281 9.37 -9.39 47.37
C VAL A 281 9.22 -9.75 45.90
N ILE A 282 8.04 -10.23 45.51
CA ILE A 282 7.64 -10.29 44.09
C ILE A 282 6.87 -9.00 43.83
N SER A 283 7.44 -8.14 42.99
CA SER A 283 6.96 -6.77 42.77
C SER A 283 6.09 -6.61 41.52
N SER A 284 6.14 -7.56 40.59
CA SER A 284 5.21 -7.64 39.46
C SER A 284 5.10 -9.08 38.97
N VAL A 285 3.95 -9.38 38.36
CA VAL A 285 3.61 -10.69 37.78
C VAL A 285 3.03 -10.41 36.40
N GLU A 286 3.78 -10.75 35.36
CA GLU A 286 3.41 -10.45 33.98
C GLU A 286 3.39 -11.74 33.17
N ALA A 287 2.47 -11.86 32.22
CA ALA A 287 2.47 -12.99 31.31
C ALA A 287 3.82 -13.05 30.56
N ASN A 288 4.51 -14.18 30.61
CA ASN A 288 5.76 -14.36 29.88
C ASN A 288 5.44 -14.39 28.38
N GLN A 289 6.18 -13.64 27.55
CA GLN A 289 5.92 -13.55 26.12
C GLN A 289 7.16 -13.96 25.31
N SER A 290 6.94 -14.60 24.16
CA SER A 290 7.98 -14.88 23.17
C SER A 290 7.45 -14.81 21.74
N VAL A 291 8.34 -14.62 20.78
CA VAL A 291 7.98 -14.41 19.37
C VAL A 291 7.71 -15.72 18.60
N ASP A 292 8.28 -16.85 19.02
CA ASP A 292 8.06 -18.16 18.39
C ASP A 292 7.22 -19.06 19.32
N PRO A 293 6.16 -19.75 18.82
CA PRO A 293 6.33 -20.94 17.97
C PRO A 293 5.46 -20.97 16.70
N ILE A 294 6.11 -21.11 15.54
CA ILE A 294 5.58 -21.10 14.15
C ILE A 294 5.20 -19.69 13.60
N THR A 295 6.21 -18.81 13.40
CA THR A 295 6.23 -17.60 12.50
C THR A 295 5.31 -16.41 12.89
N ARG A 296 5.24 -15.28 12.16
CA ARG A 296 6.22 -14.19 11.97
C ARG A 296 5.61 -12.92 12.63
N ALA A 297 6.34 -12.35 13.60
CA ALA A 297 6.25 -11.02 14.22
C ALA A 297 5.16 -10.75 15.31
N ASP A 298 5.64 -10.05 16.35
CA ASP A 298 5.09 -9.70 17.68
C ASP A 298 5.08 -10.82 18.74
N ALA A 299 5.58 -10.51 19.93
CA ALA A 299 5.67 -11.46 21.05
C ALA A 299 4.26 -11.79 21.57
N THR A 300 3.96 -13.08 21.76
CA THR A 300 2.68 -13.54 22.27
C THR A 300 2.84 -14.21 23.64
N PRO A 301 1.81 -14.17 24.52
CA PRO A 301 1.87 -14.84 25.82
C PRO A 301 2.07 -16.35 25.71
N ASN A 302 3.07 -16.85 26.41
CA ASN A 302 3.32 -18.27 26.59
C ASN A 302 2.25 -18.86 27.51
N LYS A 303 1.72 -20.02 27.10
CA LYS A 303 0.59 -20.65 27.80
C LYS A 303 0.97 -21.02 29.23
N GLY A 304 0.38 -20.33 30.20
CA GLY A 304 0.54 -20.60 31.64
C GLY A 304 1.88 -20.20 32.24
N LEU A 305 2.73 -19.45 31.52
CA LEU A 305 4.02 -18.98 32.03
C LEU A 305 3.96 -17.49 32.40
N TYR A 306 4.51 -17.15 33.56
CA TYR A 306 4.55 -15.80 34.08
C TYR A 306 5.95 -15.40 34.52
N ASN A 307 6.35 -14.18 34.17
CA ASN A 307 7.53 -13.49 34.69
C ASN A 307 7.19 -12.89 36.05
N MET A 308 7.84 -13.37 37.10
CA MET A 308 7.70 -12.83 38.45
C MET A 308 8.95 -12.04 38.83
N THR A 309 8.78 -10.75 39.04
CA THR A 309 9.88 -9.81 39.24
C THR A 309 10.26 -9.71 40.71
N VAL A 310 11.37 -10.35 41.09
CA VAL A 310 11.88 -10.45 42.45
C VAL A 310 12.85 -9.31 42.78
N GLY A 311 12.65 -8.68 43.94
CA GLY A 311 13.54 -7.66 44.50
C GLY A 311 13.70 -7.82 46.01
N PHE A 312 14.41 -6.89 46.63
CA PHE A 312 14.53 -6.85 48.10
C PHE A 312 13.27 -6.27 48.73
N LYS A 313 12.84 -6.86 49.85
CA LYS A 313 11.71 -6.39 50.63
C LYS A 313 12.05 -5.05 51.31
N GLU A 314 11.06 -4.18 51.45
CA GLU A 314 11.21 -2.93 52.18
C GLU A 314 11.63 -3.16 53.64
N GLY A 315 12.52 -2.30 54.15
CA GLY A 315 13.05 -2.38 55.52
C GLY A 315 14.23 -3.34 55.71
N VAL A 316 14.62 -4.10 54.68
CA VAL A 316 15.81 -4.96 54.72
C VAL A 316 17.08 -4.11 54.74
N SER A 317 17.98 -4.40 55.67
CA SER A 317 19.27 -3.72 55.79
C SER A 317 20.38 -4.41 55.00
N TYR A 318 21.52 -3.73 54.84
CA TYR A 318 22.71 -4.32 54.25
C TYR A 318 23.19 -5.56 55.01
N ASP A 319 23.18 -5.50 56.35
CA ASP A 319 23.67 -6.57 57.21
C ASP A 319 22.76 -7.81 57.16
N ASP A 320 21.45 -7.62 56.97
CA ASP A 320 20.51 -8.74 56.79
C ASP A 320 20.86 -9.56 55.56
N ILE A 321 21.33 -8.90 54.48
CA ILE A 321 21.72 -9.56 53.24
C ILE A 321 23.14 -10.12 53.30
N SER A 322 24.11 -9.33 53.77
CA SER A 322 25.51 -9.79 53.80
C SER A 322 25.74 -10.97 54.74
N ASN A 323 24.90 -11.12 55.76
CA ASN A 323 24.93 -12.24 56.70
C ASN A 323 23.93 -13.37 56.35
N SER A 324 23.16 -13.24 55.26
CA SER A 324 22.21 -14.26 54.82
C SER A 324 22.90 -15.52 54.30
N ASN A 325 22.32 -16.68 54.57
CA ASN A 325 22.80 -17.97 54.06
C ASN A 325 22.36 -18.16 52.59
N SER A 326 23.33 -18.24 51.67
CA SER A 326 23.09 -18.46 50.23
C SER A 326 22.51 -19.85 49.89
N GLY A 327 22.37 -20.73 50.88
CA GLY A 327 21.75 -22.05 50.75
C GLY A 327 20.24 -22.10 51.05
N ILE A 328 19.58 -20.97 51.40
CA ILE A 328 18.15 -20.95 51.69
C ILE A 328 17.34 -21.18 50.40
N ALA A 329 16.43 -22.15 50.45
CA ALA A 329 15.45 -22.40 49.39
C ALA A 329 14.10 -21.80 49.77
N TYR A 330 13.46 -21.15 48.79
CA TYR A 330 12.19 -20.47 48.89
C TYR A 330 11.14 -21.19 48.05
N ALA A 331 9.89 -21.13 48.48
CA ALA A 331 8.73 -21.42 47.66
C ALA A 331 8.13 -20.12 47.14
N ILE A 332 7.57 -20.17 45.93
CA ILE A 332 6.62 -19.17 45.42
C ILE A 332 5.28 -19.48 46.07
N ALA A 333 4.68 -18.48 46.73
CA ALA A 333 3.43 -18.61 47.45
C ALA A 333 2.43 -17.52 47.04
N THR A 334 1.14 -17.84 47.14
CA THR A 334 0.05 -16.87 46.96
C THR A 334 -1.18 -17.32 47.75
N LYS A 335 -2.23 -16.49 47.77
CA LYS A 335 -3.51 -16.80 48.40
C LYS A 335 -4.66 -16.72 47.39
N ASP A 336 -5.59 -17.64 47.48
CA ASP A 336 -6.83 -17.60 46.71
C ASP A 336 -7.82 -16.53 47.21
N ALA A 337 -8.96 -16.41 46.55
CA ALA A 337 -10.03 -15.47 46.89
C ALA A 337 -10.62 -15.66 48.31
N TYR A 338 -10.35 -16.80 48.95
CA TYR A 338 -10.84 -17.16 50.28
C TYR A 338 -9.73 -17.11 51.34
N GLY A 339 -8.50 -16.76 50.94
CA GLY A 339 -7.34 -16.65 51.82
C GLY A 339 -6.57 -17.96 52.03
N ASN A 340 -6.89 -19.03 51.31
CA ASN A 340 -6.13 -20.28 51.38
C ASN A 340 -4.79 -20.13 50.66
N GLU A 341 -3.73 -20.63 51.29
CA GLU A 341 -2.37 -20.49 50.77
C GLU A 341 -2.03 -21.60 49.76
N ILE A 342 -1.41 -21.22 48.64
CA ILE A 342 -0.92 -22.11 47.60
C ILE A 342 0.61 -21.96 47.55
N LEU A 343 1.35 -23.05 47.69
CA LEU A 343 2.82 -23.06 47.68
C LEU A 343 3.38 -23.91 46.54
N SER A 344 4.47 -23.44 45.93
CA SER A 344 5.36 -24.27 45.11
C SER A 344 6.27 -25.16 45.98
N LYS A 345 7.10 -25.97 45.32
CA LYS A 345 8.27 -26.61 45.96
C LYS A 345 9.25 -25.54 46.49
N TYR A 346 10.01 -25.90 47.53
CA TYR A 346 11.13 -25.12 48.04
C TYR A 346 12.39 -25.38 47.20
N ASP A 347 12.40 -24.91 45.96
CA ASP A 347 13.48 -25.12 45.00
C ASP A 347 14.01 -23.83 44.36
N VAL A 348 13.40 -22.67 44.66
CA VAL A 348 13.90 -21.36 44.25
C VAL A 348 15.00 -20.90 45.18
N LYS A 349 16.15 -20.51 44.64
CA LYS A 349 17.26 -19.93 45.41
C LYS A 349 17.48 -18.49 45.03
N VAL A 350 17.72 -17.62 46.00
CA VAL A 350 18.12 -16.24 45.75
C VAL A 350 19.59 -16.08 46.12
N SER A 351 20.41 -15.87 45.11
CA SER A 351 21.82 -15.54 45.23
C SER A 351 22.00 -14.03 45.22
N THR A 352 22.83 -13.51 46.10
CA THR A 352 23.13 -12.07 46.17
C THR A 352 24.60 -11.82 45.86
N SER A 353 24.88 -10.93 44.91
CA SER A 353 26.24 -10.59 44.49
C SER A 353 26.60 -9.15 44.86
N ARG A 354 27.84 -8.95 45.34
CA ARG A 354 28.46 -7.64 45.53
C ARG A 354 29.89 -7.69 45.01
N GLY A 355 30.31 -6.65 44.31
CA GLY A 355 31.66 -6.55 43.75
C GLY A 355 31.79 -5.28 42.91
N THR A 356 32.90 -5.16 42.17
CA THR A 356 33.12 -4.01 41.29
C THR A 356 31.98 -3.88 40.26
N THR A 357 31.42 -2.68 40.15
CA THR A 357 30.44 -2.36 39.10
C THR A 357 31.14 -2.21 37.75
N ASN A 358 30.68 -2.98 36.76
CA ASN A 358 31.10 -2.86 35.37
C ASN A 358 29.85 -2.76 34.49
N LEU A 359 29.85 -1.83 33.53
CA LEU A 359 28.78 -1.65 32.55
C LEU A 359 29.37 -1.62 31.14
N TYR A 360 28.74 -2.36 30.24
CA TYR A 360 29.07 -2.44 28.82
C TYR A 360 27.84 -2.04 28.00
N THR A 361 28.09 -1.43 26.85
CA THR A 361 27.05 -0.97 25.91
C THR A 361 27.29 -1.57 24.53
N ASN A 362 26.19 -1.81 23.81
CA ASN A 362 26.20 -2.16 22.39
C ASN A 362 25.63 -1.01 21.54
N THR A 363 25.75 -1.12 20.21
CA THR A 363 25.07 -0.20 19.29
C THR A 363 23.61 -0.64 19.13
N ALA A 364 22.69 0.31 19.12
CA ALA A 364 21.28 0.09 18.85
C ALA A 364 20.94 0.48 17.40
N GLN A 365 20.00 -0.25 16.79
CA GLN A 365 19.39 0.10 15.50
C GLN A 365 17.88 0.18 15.70
N VAL A 366 17.30 1.32 15.38
CA VAL A 366 15.89 1.63 15.62
C VAL A 366 15.24 2.00 14.29
N GLU A 367 14.15 1.33 13.95
CA GLU A 367 13.40 1.67 12.75
C GLU A 367 12.71 3.02 12.91
N ILE A 368 12.75 3.87 11.87
CA ILE A 368 12.06 5.17 11.88
C ILE A 368 10.57 4.96 12.15
N GLY A 369 10.04 5.71 13.12
CA GLY A 369 8.66 5.61 13.57
C GLY A 369 8.38 4.50 14.59
N LYS A 370 9.35 3.64 14.91
CA LYS A 370 9.27 2.68 16.01
C LYS A 370 10.01 3.17 17.24
N ALA A 371 9.58 2.66 18.39
CA ALA A 371 10.15 2.94 19.69
C ALA A 371 10.84 1.68 20.22
N GLU A 372 12.09 1.80 20.66
CA GLU A 372 12.93 0.69 21.08
C GLU A 372 13.43 0.89 22.51
N ALA A 373 13.33 -0.14 23.35
CA ALA A 373 13.85 -0.11 24.72
C ALA A 373 15.39 -0.18 24.71
N LEU A 374 16.05 0.69 25.48
CA LEU A 374 17.52 0.76 25.54
C LEU A 374 18.14 -0.25 26.51
N ASP A 375 17.35 -0.81 27.44
CA ASP A 375 17.80 -1.76 28.46
C ASP A 375 18.48 -3.00 27.87
N GLN A 376 18.00 -3.47 26.72
CA GLN A 376 18.56 -4.63 26.03
C GLN A 376 19.96 -4.39 25.43
N TYR A 377 20.42 -3.13 25.35
CA TYR A 377 21.73 -2.76 24.82
C TYR A 377 22.77 -2.50 25.92
N ILE A 378 22.40 -2.67 27.19
CA ILE A 378 23.32 -2.59 28.32
C ILE A 378 23.48 -3.96 28.98
N TRP A 379 24.67 -4.26 29.46
CA TRP A 379 24.92 -5.46 30.25
C TRP A 379 26.11 -5.24 31.19
N GLY A 380 26.19 -6.01 32.27
CA GLY A 380 27.22 -5.80 33.28
C GLY A 380 26.92 -6.49 34.60
N ASN A 381 27.70 -6.16 35.61
CA ASN A 381 27.59 -6.73 36.95
C ASN A 381 27.53 -5.62 37.99
N ASN A 382 26.78 -5.85 39.08
CA ASN A 382 26.69 -4.97 40.24
C ASN A 382 26.26 -3.52 39.92
N ILE A 383 25.39 -3.34 38.91
CA ILE A 383 24.77 -2.05 38.58
C ILE A 383 23.55 -1.87 39.48
N ILE A 384 23.49 -0.81 40.28
CA ILE A 384 22.39 -0.60 41.25
C ILE A 384 21.16 0.02 40.59
N ASP A 385 21.38 1.04 39.78
CA ASP A 385 20.31 1.80 39.14
C ASP A 385 20.92 2.48 37.90
N TYR A 386 20.10 2.79 36.91
CA TYR A 386 20.53 3.51 35.72
C TYR A 386 19.40 4.28 35.06
N TYR A 387 19.76 5.32 34.30
CA TYR A 387 18.86 6.06 33.42
C TYR A 387 19.61 6.58 32.20
N PHE A 388 18.86 6.99 31.17
CA PHE A 388 19.40 7.41 29.89
C PHE A 388 19.16 8.91 29.65
N THR A 389 20.10 9.57 28.99
CA THR A 389 19.98 10.97 28.58
C THR A 389 20.53 11.19 27.18
N ILE A 390 19.96 12.17 26.48
CA ILE A 390 20.59 12.76 25.29
C ILE A 390 21.29 14.02 25.76
N GLU A 391 22.62 13.97 25.81
CA GLU A 391 23.45 15.06 26.30
C GLU A 391 23.42 16.29 25.37
N LYS A 392 23.78 17.45 25.91
CA LYS A 392 23.65 18.74 25.23
C LYS A 392 24.45 18.82 23.92
N ASP A 393 25.59 18.15 23.84
CA ASP A 393 26.43 18.07 22.64
C ASP A 393 25.79 17.28 21.49
N GLN A 394 24.75 16.48 21.78
CA GLN A 394 23.99 15.71 20.80
C GLN A 394 22.73 16.46 20.28
N THR A 395 22.53 17.72 20.67
CA THR A 395 21.32 18.50 20.28
C THR A 395 21.13 18.57 18.76
N ALA A 396 22.20 18.84 18.01
CA ALA A 396 22.13 18.92 16.54
C ALA A 396 21.72 17.57 15.92
N ASN A 397 22.29 16.46 16.42
CA ASN A 397 21.94 15.11 15.97
C ASN A 397 20.50 14.73 16.36
N LYS A 398 20.05 15.13 17.56
CA LYS A 398 18.66 14.94 18.01
C LYS A 398 17.67 15.68 17.12
N GLU A 399 17.93 16.95 16.79
CA GLU A 399 17.10 17.73 15.86
C GLU A 399 17.11 17.14 14.44
N ALA A 400 18.28 16.72 13.96
CA ALA A 400 18.43 16.13 12.63
C ALA A 400 17.68 14.80 12.48
N THR A 401 17.69 13.96 13.52
CA THR A 401 17.00 12.66 13.54
C THR A 401 15.54 12.75 14.01
N GLY A 402 15.16 13.86 14.63
CA GLY A 402 13.88 13.99 15.33
C GLY A 402 13.73 12.98 16.46
N ALA A 403 14.82 12.68 17.17
CA ALA A 403 14.83 11.63 18.19
C ALA A 403 14.13 12.07 19.48
N GLU A 404 13.32 11.17 20.02
CA GLU A 404 12.58 11.33 21.27
C GLU A 404 12.95 10.19 22.22
N LEU A 405 13.43 10.55 23.41
CA LEU A 405 13.77 9.62 24.49
C LEU A 405 12.74 9.80 25.61
N ASN A 406 11.98 8.76 25.91
CA ASN A 406 10.97 8.73 26.96
C ASN A 406 11.33 7.62 27.95
N GLY A 407 11.91 7.99 29.09
CA GLY A 407 12.47 7.04 30.06
C GLY A 407 13.61 6.23 29.43
N ASN A 408 13.40 4.93 29.25
CA ASN A 408 14.34 3.99 28.64
C ASN A 408 14.08 3.73 27.15
N THR A 409 13.01 4.28 26.59
CA THR A 409 12.60 3.98 25.22
C THR A 409 12.97 5.14 24.29
N ILE A 410 13.61 4.84 23.16
CA ILE A 410 14.00 5.83 22.17
C ILE A 410 13.32 5.59 20.82
N SER A 411 12.94 6.66 20.13
CA SER A 411 12.39 6.63 18.78
C SER A 411 13.00 7.74 17.93
N GLY A 412 12.87 7.64 16.61
CA GLY A 412 13.35 8.65 15.67
C GLY A 412 12.41 8.83 14.48
N LYS A 413 12.39 10.06 13.94
CA LYS A 413 11.52 10.46 12.83
C LYS A 413 12.26 10.51 11.50
N LYS A 414 13.59 10.56 11.52
CA LYS A 414 14.46 10.71 10.35
C LYS A 414 15.70 9.83 10.51
N ALA A 415 16.27 9.42 9.38
CA ALA A 415 17.49 8.60 9.37
C ALA A 415 18.69 9.37 9.92
N GLY A 416 19.59 8.66 10.61
CA GLY A 416 20.81 9.24 11.17
C GLY A 416 21.25 8.52 12.44
N TYR A 417 22.15 9.13 13.22
CA TYR A 417 22.57 8.55 14.50
C TYR A 417 22.85 9.63 15.55
N LEU A 418 22.75 9.23 16.81
CA LEU A 418 23.22 10.00 17.97
C LEU A 418 23.75 9.07 19.06
N TYR A 419 24.42 9.66 20.05
CA TYR A 419 24.86 8.94 21.25
C TYR A 419 23.93 9.24 22.42
N VAL A 420 23.47 8.18 23.09
CA VAL A 420 22.70 8.27 24.33
C VAL A 420 23.62 7.92 25.49
N THR A 421 23.73 8.79 26.49
CA THR A 421 24.56 8.55 27.66
C THR A 421 23.83 7.67 28.65
N VAL A 422 24.56 6.71 29.24
CA VAL A 422 24.06 5.85 30.31
C VAL A 422 24.61 6.39 31.63
N HIS A 423 23.73 6.92 32.47
CA HIS A 423 24.05 7.24 33.86
C HIS A 423 23.75 6.02 34.71
N TYR A 424 24.69 5.62 35.57
CA TYR A 424 24.51 4.44 36.42
C TYR A 424 25.10 4.65 37.81
N LEU A 425 24.49 3.98 38.78
CA LEU A 425 24.89 3.96 40.19
C LEU A 425 25.65 2.67 40.51
N THR A 426 26.83 2.80 41.10
CA THR A 426 27.66 1.66 41.49
C THR A 426 27.22 1.04 42.82
N SER A 427 27.73 -0.16 43.12
CA SER A 427 27.50 -0.86 44.40
C SER A 427 28.06 -0.12 45.63
N THR A 428 28.83 0.95 45.44
CA THR A 428 29.35 1.81 46.51
C THR A 428 28.65 3.18 46.58
N GLY A 429 27.67 3.41 45.71
CA GLY A 429 26.92 4.66 45.62
C GLY A 429 27.58 5.74 44.77
N GLU A 430 28.59 5.40 43.97
CA GLU A 430 29.24 6.34 43.04
C GLU A 430 28.36 6.52 41.79
N HIS A 431 28.17 7.75 41.35
CA HIS A 431 27.50 8.08 40.08
C HIS A 431 28.52 8.10 38.95
N LYS A 432 28.26 7.32 37.88
CA LYS A 432 29.06 7.31 36.66
C LYS A 432 28.23 7.58 35.42
N SER A 433 28.88 8.14 34.39
CA SER A 433 28.27 8.47 33.09
C SER A 433 29.29 8.34 31.94
N ASP A 434 30.23 7.42 32.06
CA ASP A 434 31.36 7.20 31.14
C ASP A 434 31.02 6.26 29.96
N LYS A 435 29.74 5.88 29.81
CA LYS A 435 29.25 4.93 28.80
C LYS A 435 28.17 5.56 27.94
N THR A 436 28.20 5.21 26.66
CA THR A 436 27.22 5.66 25.68
C THR A 436 26.74 4.51 24.81
N ILE A 437 25.49 4.58 24.37
CA ILE A 437 24.90 3.74 23.34
C ILE A 437 24.89 4.55 22.06
N ARG A 438 25.47 4.01 20.98
CA ARG A 438 25.29 4.58 19.64
C ARG A 438 23.95 4.11 19.10
N VAL A 439 23.01 5.03 18.88
CA VAL A 439 21.67 4.72 18.35
C VAL A 439 21.60 5.16 16.89
N GLY A 440 21.41 4.21 15.97
CA GLY A 440 21.15 4.49 14.56
C GLY A 440 19.66 4.39 14.24
N PHE A 441 19.09 5.41 13.62
CA PHE A 441 17.74 5.39 13.07
C PHE A 441 17.79 5.03 11.60
N VAL A 442 17.17 3.91 11.26
CA VAL A 442 17.19 3.33 9.92
C VAL A 442 15.77 3.24 9.38
N PRO A 443 15.55 3.38 8.06
CA PRO A 443 14.25 3.11 7.46
C PRO A 443 13.76 1.70 7.81
N ALA A 444 12.44 1.52 7.98
CA ALA A 444 11.85 0.24 8.34
C ALA A 444 12.32 -0.87 7.39
N GLY A 445 12.78 -1.99 7.96
CA GLY A 445 13.21 -3.18 7.23
C GLY A 445 12.03 -3.98 6.73
N THR A 446 11.27 -3.44 5.78
CA THR A 446 10.45 -4.30 4.91
C THR A 446 11.34 -4.94 3.86
N GLU A 447 11.00 -6.17 3.45
CA GLU A 447 11.51 -6.92 2.29
C GLU A 447 11.34 -6.12 0.97
N ALA A 448 11.98 -4.95 0.87
CA ALA A 448 11.82 -4.08 -0.28
C ALA A 448 12.64 -4.64 -1.43
N ASP A 449 11.95 -5.37 -2.30
CA ASP A 449 12.25 -5.38 -3.72
C ASP A 449 12.63 -3.96 -4.16
N LEU A 450 13.70 -3.83 -4.94
CA LEU A 450 13.85 -2.59 -5.70
C LEU A 450 12.57 -2.37 -6.50
N ALA A 451 12.11 -1.13 -6.58
CA ALA A 451 10.93 -0.80 -7.37
C ALA A 451 11.03 -1.39 -8.78
N ASP A 452 9.89 -1.81 -9.34
CA ASP A 452 9.82 -2.38 -10.68
C ASP A 452 10.53 -1.47 -11.69
N VAL A 453 11.45 -2.05 -12.44
CA VAL A 453 12.15 -1.37 -13.53
C VAL A 453 11.34 -1.58 -14.78
N ILE A 454 10.56 -0.57 -15.16
CA ILE A 454 9.69 -0.65 -16.34
C ILE A 454 10.34 0.15 -17.47
N TRP A 455 10.65 -0.53 -18.57
CA TRP A 455 11.20 0.08 -19.77
C TRP A 455 10.36 -0.28 -20.99
N THR A 456 10.16 0.69 -21.88
CA THR A 456 9.52 0.47 -23.18
C THR A 456 10.55 0.67 -24.27
N MET A 457 10.66 -0.31 -25.18
CA MET A 457 11.69 -0.29 -26.21
C MET A 457 11.70 1.00 -27.02
N THR A 458 12.88 1.59 -27.18
CA THR A 458 13.05 2.87 -27.87
C THR A 458 14.47 3.03 -28.42
N ALA A 459 14.59 3.69 -29.58
CA ALA A 459 15.88 4.08 -30.15
C ALA A 459 16.49 5.33 -29.48
N ALA A 460 15.73 6.06 -28.66
CA ALA A 460 16.19 7.30 -28.04
C ALA A 460 17.26 7.02 -26.99
N ALA A 461 18.51 7.41 -27.26
CA ALA A 461 19.66 7.13 -26.40
C ALA A 461 19.48 7.56 -24.93
N ASN A 462 18.83 8.71 -24.70
CA ASN A 462 18.57 9.24 -23.36
C ASN A 462 17.45 8.50 -22.59
N LYS A 463 16.77 7.55 -23.23
CA LYS A 463 15.69 6.74 -22.64
C LYS A 463 16.05 5.26 -22.52
N LYS A 464 17.28 4.87 -22.87
CA LYS A 464 17.76 3.49 -22.73
C LYS A 464 18.14 3.11 -21.30
N THR A 465 18.23 4.10 -20.40
CA THR A 465 18.55 3.90 -18.99
C THR A 465 17.32 4.14 -18.13
N VAL A 466 17.01 3.19 -17.25
CA VAL A 466 16.00 3.35 -16.20
C VAL A 466 16.70 3.25 -14.85
N SER A 467 16.44 4.24 -13.99
CA SER A 467 17.01 4.30 -12.64
C SER A 467 15.90 4.21 -11.60
N VAL A 468 16.12 3.41 -10.58
CA VAL A 468 15.24 3.29 -9.40
C VAL A 468 15.98 3.70 -8.14
N ASP A 469 15.24 4.18 -7.13
CA ASP A 469 15.82 4.53 -5.83
C ASP A 469 16.39 3.27 -5.17
N ALA A 470 17.63 3.38 -4.70
CA ALA A 470 18.34 2.34 -3.98
C ALA A 470 18.88 2.87 -2.64
N THR A 471 18.34 3.97 -2.13
CA THR A 471 18.80 4.66 -0.92
C THR A 471 18.64 3.77 0.31
N ALA A 472 17.62 2.91 0.34
CA ALA A 472 17.46 1.88 1.37
C ALA A 472 18.61 0.84 1.42
N LEU A 473 19.47 0.79 0.40
CA LEU A 473 20.64 -0.10 0.32
C LEU A 473 21.96 0.64 0.65
N ALA A 474 21.92 1.88 1.15
CA ALA A 474 23.11 2.71 1.38
C ALA A 474 24.19 2.00 2.23
N ASP A 475 23.80 1.27 3.28
CA ASP A 475 24.73 0.55 4.17
C ASP A 475 25.49 -0.58 3.46
N TYR A 476 24.89 -1.14 2.41
CA TYR A 476 25.53 -2.17 1.57
C TYR A 476 26.37 -1.55 0.45
N LEU A 477 26.01 -0.36 -0.03
CA LEU A 477 26.66 0.32 -1.16
C LEU A 477 27.88 1.16 -0.76
N THR A 478 27.90 1.71 0.45
CA THR A 478 28.97 2.61 0.95
C THR A 478 30.27 1.90 1.33
N VAL A 479 30.20 0.65 1.80
CA VAL A 479 31.35 -0.07 2.38
C VAL A 479 32.17 -0.85 1.33
N GLY A 480 31.90 -0.66 0.04
CA GLY A 480 32.62 -1.37 -1.03
C GLY A 480 32.36 -2.88 -1.03
N ALA A 481 31.16 -3.31 -0.62
CA ALA A 481 30.75 -4.70 -0.64
C ALA A 481 30.97 -5.34 -2.01
N SER A 482 31.64 -6.50 -2.04
CA SER A 482 31.54 -7.40 -3.19
C SER A 482 30.08 -7.79 -3.36
N ARG A 483 29.60 -7.66 -4.59
CA ARG A 483 28.22 -7.92 -4.98
C ARG A 483 28.20 -8.64 -6.31
N SER A 484 27.20 -9.49 -6.50
CA SER A 484 26.94 -10.13 -7.78
C SER A 484 25.51 -9.86 -8.22
N PHE A 485 25.29 -9.88 -9.53
CA PHE A 485 23.96 -9.76 -10.10
C PHE A 485 23.71 -10.96 -10.98
N SER A 486 22.55 -11.58 -10.80
CA SER A 486 22.01 -12.61 -11.69
C SER A 486 20.65 -12.17 -12.20
N ILE A 487 20.30 -12.61 -13.40
CA ILE A 487 19.02 -12.32 -14.02
C ILE A 487 18.48 -13.59 -14.67
N LYS A 488 17.17 -13.78 -14.56
CA LYS A 488 16.43 -14.87 -15.22
C LYS A 488 15.12 -14.36 -15.80
N TYR A 489 14.56 -15.10 -16.75
CA TYR A 489 13.17 -14.88 -17.15
C TYR A 489 12.23 -15.16 -15.97
N ALA A 490 11.12 -14.43 -15.91
CA ALA A 490 10.11 -14.65 -14.88
C ALA A 490 9.36 -15.99 -15.07
N THR A 491 9.32 -16.51 -16.31
CA THR A 491 8.68 -17.78 -16.65
C THR A 491 9.61 -18.68 -17.47
N ASP A 492 9.51 -19.99 -17.28
CA ASP A 492 10.31 -20.96 -18.05
C ASP A 492 9.93 -20.96 -19.54
N SER A 493 8.67 -20.67 -19.88
CA SER A 493 8.21 -20.55 -21.27
C SER A 493 8.92 -19.44 -22.05
N ASP A 494 9.29 -18.35 -21.37
CA ASP A 494 10.05 -17.27 -22.00
C ASP A 494 11.51 -17.67 -22.23
N ALA A 495 12.08 -18.47 -21.32
CA ALA A 495 13.42 -19.03 -21.51
C ALA A 495 13.47 -19.95 -22.73
N ASP A 496 12.47 -20.81 -22.90
CA ASP A 496 12.34 -21.69 -24.08
C ASP A 496 12.15 -20.88 -25.38
N LYS A 497 11.40 -19.77 -25.32
CA LYS A 497 11.10 -18.94 -26.49
C LYS A 497 12.29 -18.07 -26.91
N TYR A 498 12.96 -17.42 -25.97
CA TYR A 498 13.94 -16.36 -26.24
C TYR A 498 15.40 -16.79 -26.04
N GLY A 499 15.65 -17.92 -25.38
CA GLY A 499 16.99 -18.48 -25.18
C GLY A 499 17.83 -17.72 -24.17
N VAL A 500 19.03 -17.30 -24.56
CA VAL A 500 19.95 -16.59 -23.66
C VAL A 500 19.50 -15.13 -23.47
N ILE A 501 19.58 -14.65 -22.22
CA ILE A 501 19.29 -13.26 -21.87
C ILE A 501 20.41 -12.35 -22.38
N GLU A 502 20.03 -11.36 -23.19
CA GLU A 502 20.93 -10.36 -23.77
C GLU A 502 20.26 -8.99 -23.73
N GLY A 503 21.04 -7.91 -23.87
CA GLY A 503 20.51 -6.56 -24.00
C GLY A 503 20.03 -5.90 -22.70
N ILE A 504 20.36 -6.46 -21.53
CA ILE A 504 20.16 -5.82 -20.22
C ILE A 504 21.52 -5.74 -19.52
N THR A 505 21.95 -4.53 -19.15
CA THR A 505 23.19 -4.28 -18.42
C THR A 505 22.91 -3.53 -17.12
N GLY A 506 23.52 -3.94 -16.01
CA GLY A 506 23.31 -3.35 -14.69
C GLY A 506 23.04 -4.42 -13.62
N PRO A 507 22.63 -4.02 -12.40
CA PRO A 507 22.46 -2.64 -11.95
C PRO A 507 23.80 -1.92 -11.77
N ASN A 508 23.88 -0.71 -12.34
CA ASN A 508 24.95 0.24 -12.06
C ASN A 508 24.50 1.16 -10.91
N PHE A 509 25.26 1.18 -9.83
CA PHE A 509 24.94 2.02 -8.67
C PHE A 509 25.69 3.35 -8.74
N SER A 510 24.96 4.44 -8.52
CA SER A 510 25.52 5.78 -8.39
C SER A 510 24.92 6.47 -7.16
N SER A 511 25.65 7.41 -6.59
CA SER A 511 25.17 8.24 -5.50
C SER A 511 25.24 9.72 -5.83
N GLU A 512 24.33 10.50 -5.23
CA GLU A 512 24.36 11.96 -5.23
C GLU A 512 24.11 12.45 -3.80
N ILE A 513 24.75 13.55 -3.42
CA ILE A 513 24.50 14.20 -2.13
C ILE A 513 23.42 15.26 -2.38
N ASP A 514 22.32 15.20 -1.63
CA ASP A 514 21.26 16.19 -1.71
C ASP A 514 21.63 17.49 -0.96
N GLU A 515 20.74 18.48 -1.03
CA GLU A 515 20.94 19.81 -0.46
C GLU A 515 21.14 19.82 1.07
N PHE A 516 20.80 18.72 1.75
CA PHE A 516 20.94 18.57 3.20
C PHE A 516 22.13 17.68 3.59
N GLY A 517 22.92 17.21 2.61
CA GLY A 517 24.06 16.34 2.86
C GLY A 517 23.73 14.84 2.86
N TYR A 518 22.50 14.43 2.53
CA TYR A 518 22.13 13.00 2.47
C TYR A 518 22.57 12.38 1.15
N THR A 519 23.18 11.20 1.23
CA THR A 519 23.56 10.44 0.04
C THR A 519 22.37 9.63 -0.47
N LYS A 520 21.80 10.03 -1.60
CA LYS A 520 20.78 9.28 -2.34
C LYS A 520 21.45 8.31 -3.30
N TRP A 521 21.01 7.06 -3.28
CA TRP A 521 21.53 6.03 -4.17
C TRP A 521 20.53 5.69 -5.27
N LYS A 522 21.05 5.43 -6.47
CA LYS A 522 20.27 5.01 -7.64
C LYS A 522 20.85 3.71 -8.18
N ALA A 523 19.98 2.76 -8.51
CA ALA A 523 20.32 1.57 -9.29
C ALA A 523 19.84 1.78 -10.73
N SER A 524 20.76 1.70 -11.70
CA SER A 524 20.46 1.98 -13.11
C SER A 524 20.65 0.75 -14.00
N PHE A 525 19.66 0.50 -14.85
CA PHE A 525 19.66 -0.57 -15.84
C PHE A 525 19.67 0.05 -17.24
N ILE A 526 20.51 -0.50 -18.12
CA ILE A 526 20.66 -0.06 -19.50
C ILE A 526 20.13 -1.16 -20.41
N PHE A 527 19.28 -0.78 -21.35
CA PHE A 527 18.61 -1.68 -22.27
C PHE A 527 19.09 -1.49 -23.72
N ASP A 528 19.28 -2.59 -24.43
CA ASP A 528 19.56 -2.63 -25.86
C ASP A 528 18.34 -3.18 -26.62
N GLU A 529 17.62 -2.27 -27.28
CA GLU A 529 16.40 -2.55 -28.05
C GLU A 529 16.61 -3.54 -29.20
N THR A 530 17.86 -3.77 -29.64
CA THR A 530 18.17 -4.69 -30.73
C THR A 530 18.32 -6.15 -30.25
N LEU A 531 18.51 -6.37 -28.95
CA LEU A 531 18.83 -7.68 -28.37
C LEU A 531 17.86 -8.17 -27.28
N VAL A 532 17.27 -7.25 -26.50
CA VAL A 532 16.44 -7.61 -25.34
C VAL A 532 15.07 -8.14 -25.76
N ALA A 533 14.56 -9.17 -25.08
CA ALA A 533 13.21 -9.67 -25.36
C ALA A 533 12.15 -8.85 -24.59
N PRO A 534 10.97 -8.56 -25.19
CA PRO A 534 9.89 -7.84 -24.54
C PRO A 534 9.09 -8.75 -23.60
N THR A 535 9.65 -9.04 -22.42
CA THR A 535 9.01 -9.83 -21.35
C THR A 535 9.43 -9.33 -19.96
N THR A 536 9.04 -10.06 -18.92
CA THR A 536 9.41 -9.81 -17.53
C THR A 536 10.60 -10.68 -17.12
N TYR A 537 11.54 -10.07 -16.40
CA TYR A 537 12.72 -10.71 -15.82
C TYR A 537 12.73 -10.51 -14.31
N ILE A 538 13.39 -11.43 -13.61
CA ILE A 538 13.70 -11.30 -12.18
C ILE A 538 15.21 -11.20 -12.05
N GLY A 539 15.67 -10.03 -11.61
CA GLY A 539 17.06 -9.79 -11.22
C GLY A 539 17.24 -10.08 -9.73
N THR A 540 18.39 -10.63 -9.35
CA THR A 540 18.79 -10.84 -7.95
C THR A 540 20.18 -10.27 -7.74
N ILE A 541 20.27 -9.33 -6.80
CA ILE A 541 21.51 -8.70 -6.36
C ILE A 541 21.90 -9.36 -5.05
N HIS A 542 22.99 -10.11 -5.07
CA HIS A 542 23.54 -10.74 -3.87
C HIS A 542 24.64 -9.84 -3.30
N PHE A 543 24.45 -9.36 -2.07
CA PHE A 543 25.44 -8.63 -1.31
C PHE A 543 26.17 -9.57 -0.34
N ASN A 544 27.47 -9.77 -0.54
CA ASN A 544 28.26 -10.66 0.29
C ASN A 544 28.37 -10.12 1.73
N GLY A 545 28.26 -10.99 2.73
CA GLY A 545 28.51 -10.67 4.13
C GLY A 545 30.01 -10.51 4.41
N ASN A 546 30.37 -9.93 5.57
CA ASN A 546 31.77 -9.81 6.01
C ASN A 546 32.06 -10.59 7.30
N GLY A 547 31.17 -11.50 7.71
CA GLY A 547 31.36 -12.45 8.80
C GLY A 547 31.32 -11.89 10.22
N SER A 548 31.48 -10.57 10.42
CA SER A 548 31.59 -10.00 11.77
C SER A 548 30.69 -8.78 12.03
N THR A 549 30.24 -8.05 11.01
CA THR A 549 29.42 -6.84 11.19
C THR A 549 28.24 -6.70 10.23
N ARG A 550 28.17 -7.49 9.15
CA ARG A 550 27.08 -7.42 8.16
C ARG A 550 26.67 -8.80 7.63
N PRO A 551 25.38 -9.18 7.74
CA PRO A 551 24.86 -10.40 7.13
C PRO A 551 24.79 -10.28 5.60
N GLU A 552 24.82 -11.43 4.93
CA GLU A 552 24.48 -11.54 3.51
C GLU A 552 23.05 -11.06 3.26
N LYS A 553 22.81 -10.48 2.08
CA LYS A 553 21.49 -10.00 1.69
C LYS A 553 21.25 -10.18 0.20
N ASP A 554 20.15 -10.83 -0.13
CA ASP A 554 19.61 -10.84 -1.49
C ASP A 554 18.56 -9.74 -1.64
N VAL A 555 18.62 -9.04 -2.78
CA VAL A 555 17.62 -8.06 -3.19
C VAL A 555 17.12 -8.43 -4.56
N THR A 556 15.82 -8.65 -4.68
CA THR A 556 15.16 -8.92 -5.95
C THR A 556 14.68 -7.64 -6.62
N VAL A 557 14.64 -7.67 -7.95
CA VAL A 557 14.11 -6.59 -8.79
C VAL A 557 13.34 -7.19 -9.94
N LYS A 558 12.11 -6.74 -10.13
CA LYS A 558 11.31 -7.11 -11.30
C LYS A 558 11.57 -6.12 -12.42
N ILE A 559 11.99 -6.63 -13.58
CA ILE A 559 12.33 -5.83 -14.76
C ILE A 559 11.30 -6.15 -15.83
N VAL A 560 10.50 -5.16 -16.23
CA VAL A 560 9.45 -5.30 -17.24
C VAL A 560 9.89 -4.59 -18.51
N VAL A 561 10.09 -5.35 -19.58
CA VAL A 561 10.41 -4.80 -20.90
C VAL A 561 9.18 -4.87 -21.79
N ASN A 562 8.61 -3.71 -22.10
CA ASN A 562 7.48 -3.58 -23.02
C ASN A 562 7.98 -3.44 -24.46
N ALA A 563 7.29 -4.11 -25.38
CA ALA A 563 7.50 -3.93 -26.81
C ALA A 563 7.26 -2.48 -27.23
N ALA A 564 7.90 -2.06 -28.32
CA ALA A 564 7.76 -0.71 -28.84
C ALA A 564 6.31 -0.43 -29.27
N THR A 565 5.69 0.62 -28.71
CA THR A 565 4.35 1.07 -29.13
C THR A 565 4.40 2.17 -30.17
N THR A 566 5.57 2.80 -30.35
CA THR A 566 5.79 3.90 -31.28
C THR A 566 7.04 3.62 -32.11
N PHE A 567 6.87 3.60 -33.42
CA PHE A 567 7.91 3.45 -34.43
C PHE A 567 7.51 4.27 -35.66
N ASP A 568 8.48 4.61 -36.49
CA ASP A 568 8.25 5.49 -37.64
C ASP A 568 7.50 4.80 -38.77
N PHE A 569 7.69 3.48 -38.94
CA PHE A 569 7.09 2.67 -40.00
C PHE A 569 5.56 2.67 -39.94
N LYS A 570 4.95 3.56 -40.72
CA LYS A 570 3.49 3.73 -40.79
C LYS A 570 3.04 4.00 -42.23
N PRO A 571 1.87 3.47 -42.65
CA PRO A 571 1.28 3.81 -43.94
C PRO A 571 1.04 5.32 -44.06
N LEU A 572 1.38 5.92 -45.19
CA LEU A 572 1.15 7.34 -45.45
C LEU A 572 -0.29 7.59 -45.90
N ASP A 573 -0.95 8.57 -45.27
CA ASP A 573 -2.35 8.93 -45.59
C ASP A 573 -2.56 9.33 -47.06
N ALA A 574 -1.52 9.84 -47.72
CA ALA A 574 -1.59 10.25 -49.13
C ALA A 574 -1.90 9.08 -50.10
N TYR A 575 -1.54 7.85 -49.74
CA TYR A 575 -1.71 6.69 -50.62
C TYR A 575 -2.82 5.73 -50.15
N PHE A 576 -3.16 5.77 -48.86
CA PHE A 576 -4.08 4.79 -48.26
C PHE A 576 -5.45 5.38 -47.93
N ASN A 577 -6.48 4.55 -48.04
CA ASN A 577 -7.79 4.86 -47.47
C ASN A 577 -7.72 5.02 -45.93
N THR A 578 -8.81 5.49 -45.32
CA THR A 578 -8.89 5.68 -43.86
C THR A 578 -8.64 4.39 -43.07
N ALA A 579 -9.08 3.24 -43.59
CA ALA A 579 -8.94 1.94 -42.94
C ALA A 579 -7.55 1.29 -43.10
N LYS A 580 -6.67 1.85 -43.94
CA LYS A 580 -5.34 1.29 -44.28
C LYS A 580 -5.38 -0.09 -44.93
N THR A 581 -6.48 -0.42 -45.61
CA THR A 581 -6.68 -1.69 -46.31
C THR A 581 -6.54 -1.57 -47.82
N GLU A 582 -6.64 -0.35 -48.37
CA GLU A 582 -6.55 -0.07 -49.81
C GLU A 582 -5.52 1.04 -50.03
N ALA A 583 -4.64 0.84 -51.01
CA ALA A 583 -3.61 1.79 -51.41
C ALA A 583 -3.68 2.08 -52.92
N THR A 584 -3.52 3.34 -53.30
CA THR A 584 -3.34 3.76 -54.70
C THR A 584 -2.00 4.44 -54.84
N ALA A 585 -1.21 4.00 -55.81
CA ALA A 585 0.06 4.63 -56.15
C ALA A 585 0.18 4.86 -57.66
N TYR A 586 1.10 5.75 -58.01
CA TYR A 586 1.31 6.17 -59.38
C TYR A 586 2.75 5.86 -59.79
N GLY A 587 2.90 4.84 -60.63
CA GLY A 587 4.23 4.31 -61.00
C GLY A 587 4.89 5.04 -62.15
N THR A 588 6.14 4.70 -62.44
CA THR A 588 6.88 5.23 -63.59
C THR A 588 6.90 4.22 -64.73
N ALA A 589 6.57 4.65 -65.95
CA ALA A 589 6.64 3.79 -67.12
C ALA A 589 8.09 3.43 -67.46
N ASN A 590 8.35 2.14 -67.74
CA ASN A 590 9.65 1.62 -68.16
C ASN A 590 9.46 0.52 -69.20
N GLY A 591 9.62 0.86 -70.50
CA GLY A 591 9.38 -0.07 -71.60
C GLY A 591 7.94 -0.57 -71.62
N THR A 592 7.72 -1.89 -71.51
CA THR A 592 6.39 -2.51 -71.45
C THR A 592 5.78 -2.52 -70.04
N ASN A 593 6.54 -2.13 -69.02
CA ASN A 593 6.18 -2.29 -67.62
C ASN A 593 6.11 -0.93 -66.91
N ILE A 594 5.73 -0.97 -65.65
CA ILE A 594 5.68 0.14 -64.70
C ILE A 594 6.51 -0.26 -63.49
N THR A 595 7.38 0.63 -63.02
CA THR A 595 8.19 0.43 -61.83
C THR A 595 7.73 1.33 -60.70
N TYR A 596 7.76 0.82 -59.47
CA TYR A 596 7.42 1.58 -58.26
C TYR A 596 8.18 1.02 -57.04
N ASP A 597 8.53 1.86 -56.07
CA ASP A 597 9.17 1.44 -54.81
C ASP A 597 8.15 1.46 -53.68
N LEU A 598 7.85 0.28 -53.12
CA LEU A 598 6.89 0.13 -52.03
C LEU A 598 7.26 0.92 -50.76
N PHE A 599 8.51 1.31 -50.56
CA PHE A 599 8.86 2.19 -49.44
C PHE A 599 8.23 3.58 -49.54
N GLU A 600 7.89 4.05 -50.74
CA GLU A 600 7.22 5.35 -50.92
C GLU A 600 5.82 5.38 -50.29
N LEU A 601 5.22 4.22 -50.01
CA LEU A 601 3.92 4.09 -49.34
C LEU A 601 3.98 4.31 -47.83
N PHE A 602 5.18 4.30 -47.23
CA PHE A 602 5.36 4.29 -45.78
C PHE A 602 6.27 5.42 -45.32
N ASN A 603 5.97 5.99 -44.15
CA ASN A 603 6.93 6.81 -43.43
C ASN A 603 7.99 5.88 -42.83
N ILE A 604 9.23 5.93 -43.28
CA ILE A 604 10.32 5.12 -42.70
C ILE A 604 11.68 5.76 -42.94
N GLY A 605 12.52 5.78 -41.90
CA GLY A 605 13.91 6.20 -41.99
C GLY A 605 14.76 5.22 -42.79
N ASN A 606 15.78 5.70 -43.51
CA ASN A 606 16.64 4.84 -44.32
C ASN A 606 17.32 3.71 -43.54
N ALA A 607 17.68 3.94 -42.27
CA ALA A 607 18.30 2.93 -41.42
C ALA A 607 17.37 1.74 -41.12
N ASP A 608 16.05 1.98 -41.04
CA ASP A 608 15.06 0.95 -40.69
C ASP A 608 14.55 0.15 -41.89
N LYS A 609 14.81 0.60 -43.12
CA LYS A 609 14.37 -0.12 -44.33
C LYS A 609 14.89 -1.56 -44.39
N VAL A 610 16.08 -1.82 -43.83
CA VAL A 610 16.67 -3.18 -43.74
C VAL A 610 15.84 -4.13 -42.87
N ASN A 611 14.96 -3.60 -42.02
CA ASN A 611 14.09 -4.34 -41.10
C ASN A 611 12.68 -4.57 -41.67
N VAL A 612 12.42 -4.17 -42.92
CA VAL A 612 11.12 -4.36 -43.59
C VAL A 612 11.21 -5.45 -44.65
N ARG A 613 10.18 -6.30 -44.74
CA ARG A 613 9.99 -7.28 -45.80
C ARG A 613 8.62 -7.09 -46.43
N PHE A 614 8.52 -7.31 -47.73
CA PHE A 614 7.26 -7.25 -48.47
C PHE A 614 6.90 -8.64 -48.97
N ALA A 615 5.63 -9.00 -48.91
CA ALA A 615 5.12 -10.22 -49.49
C ALA A 615 3.95 -9.89 -50.40
N GLU A 616 3.89 -10.57 -51.54
CA GLU A 616 2.79 -10.47 -52.49
C GLU A 616 2.00 -11.77 -52.48
N LYS A 617 0.68 -11.65 -52.53
CA LYS A 617 -0.19 -12.78 -52.86
C LYS A 617 -0.63 -12.67 -54.30
N VAL A 618 0.02 -13.44 -55.18
CA VAL A 618 -0.31 -13.56 -56.62
C VAL A 618 -1.69 -14.23 -56.76
N PRO A 619 -2.60 -13.75 -57.65
CA PRO A 619 -3.94 -14.28 -57.75
C PRO A 619 -3.90 -15.62 -58.49
N ALA A 620 -4.89 -16.46 -58.22
CA ALA A 620 -5.01 -17.71 -58.93
C ALA A 620 -5.27 -17.46 -60.43
N ALA A 621 -4.67 -18.28 -61.28
CA ALA A 621 -4.98 -18.31 -62.70
C ALA A 621 -6.47 -18.65 -62.91
N TYR A 622 -7.06 -18.12 -63.98
CA TYR A 622 -8.43 -18.43 -64.37
C TYR A 622 -8.51 -18.81 -65.84
N THR A 623 -9.62 -19.40 -66.27
CA THR A 623 -9.87 -19.77 -67.68
C THR A 623 -11.11 -19.07 -68.19
N GLU A 624 -10.97 -18.40 -69.33
CA GLU A 624 -12.08 -17.76 -70.03
C GLU A 624 -11.98 -18.10 -71.52
N GLY A 625 -13.09 -18.52 -72.13
CA GLY A 625 -13.11 -18.88 -73.56
C GLY A 625 -12.18 -20.04 -73.95
N GLY A 626 -11.79 -20.90 -73.01
CA GLY A 626 -10.83 -22.00 -73.24
C GLY A 626 -9.36 -21.58 -73.17
N VAL A 627 -9.07 -20.32 -72.87
CA VAL A 627 -7.72 -19.77 -72.72
C VAL A 627 -7.43 -19.56 -71.23
N GLN A 628 -6.28 -20.03 -70.75
CA GLN A 628 -5.84 -19.83 -69.38
C GLN A 628 -5.09 -18.50 -69.25
N TYR A 629 -5.53 -17.68 -68.30
CA TYR A 629 -4.91 -16.42 -67.93
C TYR A 629 -4.13 -16.55 -66.63
N THR A 630 -2.87 -16.12 -66.64
CA THR A 630 -1.97 -16.14 -65.47
C THR A 630 -1.56 -14.74 -65.07
N ALA A 631 -1.40 -14.46 -63.78
CA ALA A 631 -0.85 -13.19 -63.33
C ALA A 631 0.66 -13.28 -63.11
N ASN A 632 1.37 -12.26 -63.58
CA ASN A 632 2.79 -12.11 -63.33
C ASN A 632 3.01 -11.59 -61.88
N PRO A 633 3.97 -12.15 -61.13
CA PRO A 633 4.37 -11.56 -59.84
C PRO A 633 4.89 -10.14 -60.04
N TRP A 634 4.45 -9.22 -59.18
CA TRP A 634 4.96 -7.85 -59.13
C TRP A 634 6.30 -7.75 -58.40
N LEU A 635 6.47 -8.57 -57.35
CA LEU A 635 7.71 -8.70 -56.58
C LEU A 635 8.54 -9.87 -57.11
N SER A 636 9.84 -9.63 -57.30
CA SER A 636 10.77 -10.71 -57.68
C SER A 636 11.13 -11.63 -56.50
N ASN A 637 11.11 -11.10 -55.26
CA ASN A 637 11.24 -11.85 -54.02
C ASN A 637 10.79 -10.99 -52.81
N ALA A 638 10.72 -11.59 -51.62
CA ALA A 638 10.19 -10.91 -50.43
C ALA A 638 11.10 -9.83 -49.79
N SER A 639 12.35 -9.73 -50.25
CA SER A 639 13.35 -8.81 -49.70
C SER A 639 13.56 -7.56 -50.55
N VAL A 640 12.83 -7.40 -51.65
CA VAL A 640 12.89 -6.22 -52.51
C VAL A 640 11.64 -5.35 -52.31
N SER A 641 11.81 -4.03 -52.38
CA SER A 641 10.71 -3.07 -52.36
C SER A 641 10.29 -2.61 -53.76
N ALA A 642 11.18 -2.73 -54.74
CA ALA A 642 10.90 -2.41 -56.12
C ALA A 642 9.96 -3.46 -56.74
N ILE A 643 8.80 -3.00 -57.22
CA ILE A 643 7.84 -3.80 -57.97
C ILE A 643 7.89 -3.47 -59.46
N THR A 644 7.58 -4.48 -60.28
CA THR A 644 7.39 -4.34 -61.72
C THR A 644 5.98 -4.79 -62.09
N VAL A 645 5.20 -3.89 -62.69
CA VAL A 645 3.78 -4.12 -63.01
C VAL A 645 3.56 -3.99 -64.51
N ASP A 646 2.77 -4.87 -65.10
CA ASP A 646 2.41 -4.78 -66.52
C ASP A 646 1.57 -3.52 -66.80
N LYS A 647 1.87 -2.77 -67.87
CA LYS A 647 1.08 -1.58 -68.28
C LYS A 647 -0.39 -1.91 -68.54
N ALA A 648 -0.65 -3.09 -69.09
CA ALA A 648 -1.99 -3.58 -69.36
C ALA A 648 -2.55 -4.32 -68.15
N GLY A 649 -3.76 -3.98 -67.70
CA GLY A 649 -4.45 -4.73 -66.66
C GLY A 649 -4.77 -6.18 -67.08
N VAL A 650 -5.12 -6.38 -68.36
CA VAL A 650 -5.26 -7.67 -69.02
C VAL A 650 -4.60 -7.59 -70.39
N ASN A 651 -3.73 -8.55 -70.71
CA ASN A 651 -3.10 -8.70 -72.01
C ASN A 651 -3.66 -9.96 -72.70
N THR A 652 -4.50 -9.75 -73.71
CA THR A 652 -5.13 -10.85 -74.45
C THR A 652 -4.20 -11.57 -75.41
N THR A 653 -3.07 -10.97 -75.80
CA THR A 653 -2.09 -11.59 -76.70
C THR A 653 -1.19 -12.57 -75.94
N ASN A 654 -0.76 -12.17 -74.74
CA ASN A 654 0.13 -12.99 -73.89
C ASN A 654 -0.63 -13.79 -72.83
N HIS A 655 -1.97 -13.65 -72.78
CA HIS A 655 -2.87 -14.26 -71.80
C HIS A 655 -2.45 -13.98 -70.35
N THR A 656 -2.07 -12.73 -70.04
CA THR A 656 -1.72 -12.30 -68.67
C THR A 656 -2.73 -11.31 -68.10
N PHE A 657 -2.83 -11.24 -66.77
CA PHE A 657 -3.70 -10.28 -66.09
C PHE A 657 -3.11 -9.80 -64.76
N GLY A 658 -3.76 -8.80 -64.15
CA GLY A 658 -3.36 -8.28 -62.86
C GLY A 658 -2.27 -7.21 -62.93
N GLY A 659 -2.16 -6.50 -64.05
CA GLY A 659 -1.28 -5.34 -64.21
C GLY A 659 -1.88 -4.04 -63.64
N ALA A 660 -1.56 -2.90 -64.24
CA ALA A 660 -2.10 -1.60 -63.83
C ALA A 660 -3.63 -1.61 -63.74
N TYR A 661 -4.18 -0.84 -62.79
CA TYR A 661 -5.62 -0.77 -62.46
C TYR A 661 -6.25 -2.05 -61.91
N TYR A 662 -5.46 -3.10 -61.60
CA TYR A 662 -5.91 -4.23 -60.79
C TYR A 662 -5.41 -4.10 -59.35
N ALA A 663 -6.27 -4.47 -58.40
CA ALA A 663 -5.92 -4.52 -56.99
C ALA A 663 -5.08 -5.77 -56.67
N ARG A 664 -4.03 -5.59 -55.88
CA ARG A 664 -3.04 -6.61 -55.52
C ARG A 664 -2.81 -6.63 -54.01
N GLU A 665 -3.06 -7.75 -53.36
CA GLU A 665 -2.79 -7.91 -51.92
C GLU A 665 -1.26 -7.97 -51.67
N ILE A 666 -0.76 -6.99 -50.94
CA ILE A 666 0.62 -6.85 -50.47
C ILE A 666 0.63 -6.83 -48.94
N THR A 667 1.58 -7.52 -48.32
CA THR A 667 1.85 -7.45 -46.88
C THR A 667 3.22 -6.85 -46.63
N ALA A 668 3.28 -5.72 -45.93
CA ALA A 668 4.51 -5.15 -45.44
C ALA A 668 4.73 -5.57 -43.97
N SER A 669 5.87 -6.19 -43.66
CA SER A 669 6.23 -6.67 -42.32
C SER A 669 7.46 -5.92 -41.82
N TYR A 670 7.37 -5.23 -40.70
CA TYR A 670 8.47 -4.51 -40.07
C TYR A 670 8.87 -5.17 -38.75
N ILE A 671 10.16 -5.39 -38.56
CA ILE A 671 10.74 -5.89 -37.31
C ILE A 671 11.30 -4.67 -36.54
N PRO A 672 10.65 -4.23 -35.44
CA PRO A 672 11.13 -3.09 -34.68
C PRO A 672 12.59 -3.25 -34.26
N PHE A 673 13.41 -2.24 -34.59
CA PHE A 673 14.85 -2.19 -34.28
C PHE A 673 15.68 -3.36 -34.83
N GLY A 674 15.13 -4.18 -35.75
CA GLY A 674 15.78 -5.39 -36.23
C GLY A 674 15.92 -6.49 -35.17
N ASN A 675 15.17 -6.39 -34.06
CA ASN A 675 15.24 -7.34 -32.97
C ASN A 675 14.47 -8.62 -33.30
N SER A 676 15.18 -9.74 -33.41
CA SER A 676 14.60 -11.05 -33.75
C SER A 676 13.68 -11.64 -32.66
N LYS A 677 13.72 -11.10 -31.44
CA LYS A 677 12.88 -11.49 -30.30
C LYS A 677 11.55 -10.69 -30.26
N VAL A 678 11.35 -9.75 -31.19
CA VAL A 678 10.12 -8.95 -31.31
C VAL A 678 9.27 -9.44 -32.47
N GLU A 679 7.97 -9.57 -32.24
CA GLU A 679 7.02 -10.00 -33.27
C GLU A 679 6.93 -8.94 -34.40
N PRO A 680 6.98 -9.34 -35.69
CA PRO A 680 6.88 -8.40 -36.79
C PRO A 680 5.51 -7.71 -36.86
N ILE A 681 5.51 -6.41 -37.11
CA ILE A 681 4.33 -5.59 -37.31
C ILE A 681 3.92 -5.67 -38.78
N LYS A 682 2.68 -6.10 -39.05
CA LYS A 682 2.22 -6.42 -40.40
C LYS A 682 1.11 -5.46 -40.85
N PHE A 683 1.25 -4.93 -42.06
CA PHE A 683 0.21 -4.20 -42.78
C PHE A 683 -0.15 -4.95 -44.06
N ALA A 684 -1.33 -5.54 -44.11
CA ALA A 684 -1.88 -6.16 -45.32
C ALA A 684 -2.84 -5.17 -46.01
N PHE A 685 -2.63 -4.93 -47.30
CA PHE A 685 -3.41 -3.97 -48.08
C PHE A 685 -3.48 -4.36 -49.55
N ASN A 686 -4.52 -3.89 -50.23
CA ASN A 686 -4.69 -4.03 -51.67
C ASN A 686 -4.10 -2.79 -52.37
N LEU A 687 -3.04 -2.98 -53.15
CA LEU A 687 -2.38 -1.94 -53.93
C LEU A 687 -2.93 -1.90 -55.36
N THR A 688 -3.28 -0.70 -55.84
CA THR A 688 -3.59 -0.45 -57.24
C THR A 688 -2.61 0.58 -57.82
N ILE A 689 -1.95 0.23 -58.92
CA ILE A 689 -1.05 1.14 -59.66
C ILE A 689 -1.81 1.82 -60.79
N LYS A 690 -1.79 3.16 -60.83
CA LYS A 690 -2.55 4.00 -61.78
C LYS A 690 -1.71 5.08 -62.44
N SER A 691 -2.18 5.61 -63.58
CA SER A 691 -1.46 6.64 -64.34
C SER A 691 -1.74 8.02 -63.79
N GLU A 692 -0.67 8.80 -63.57
CA GLU A 692 -0.76 10.19 -63.14
C GLU A 692 -1.48 11.09 -64.16
N ILE A 693 -1.31 10.81 -65.45
CA ILE A 693 -1.90 11.59 -66.53
C ILE A 693 -3.37 11.22 -66.70
N PHE A 694 -3.70 9.93 -66.73
CA PHE A 694 -5.07 9.47 -66.96
C PHE A 694 -6.02 9.79 -65.79
N GLU A 695 -5.54 9.69 -64.55
CA GLU A 695 -6.31 10.07 -63.36
C GLU A 695 -6.27 11.59 -63.10
N GLY A 696 -5.56 12.34 -63.94
CA GLY A 696 -5.45 13.80 -63.87
C GLY A 696 -6.63 14.53 -64.52
N GLU A 697 -6.37 15.75 -64.95
CA GLU A 697 -7.36 16.66 -65.49
C GLU A 697 -6.90 17.26 -66.82
N LEU A 698 -7.79 17.19 -67.82
CA LEU A 698 -7.63 17.88 -69.09
C LEU A 698 -8.89 18.74 -69.34
N LYS A 699 -8.75 20.07 -69.31
CA LYS A 699 -9.87 21.00 -69.45
C LYS A 699 -9.63 22.05 -70.51
N TYR A 700 -10.62 22.27 -71.35
CA TYR A 700 -10.72 23.46 -72.18
C TYR A 700 -11.16 24.65 -71.32
N THR A 701 -10.41 25.75 -71.38
CA THR A 701 -10.62 26.97 -70.60
C THR A 701 -11.02 28.18 -71.45
N GLY A 702 -11.01 28.02 -72.77
CA GLY A 702 -11.44 29.07 -73.69
C GLY A 702 -12.96 29.21 -73.80
N LYS A 703 -13.40 30.14 -74.65
CA LYS A 703 -14.82 30.38 -74.94
C LYS A 703 -15.33 29.47 -76.06
N THR A 704 -16.64 29.25 -76.11
CA THR A 704 -17.32 28.64 -77.26
C THR A 704 -16.85 29.28 -78.56
N LYS A 705 -16.53 28.44 -79.54
CA LYS A 705 -16.06 28.85 -80.87
C LYS A 705 -17.24 28.93 -81.84
N GLU A 706 -17.08 29.71 -82.90
CA GLU A 706 -18.06 29.82 -83.98
C GLU A 706 -17.37 29.67 -85.33
N VAL A 707 -18.00 28.96 -86.26
CA VAL A 707 -17.55 28.82 -87.65
C VAL A 707 -18.70 29.04 -88.63
N ASN A 708 -18.43 29.69 -89.76
CA ASN A 708 -19.40 29.92 -90.84
C ASN A 708 -18.75 29.81 -92.23
N GLY A 709 -19.50 30.06 -93.30
CA GLY A 709 -19.02 29.93 -94.68
C GLY A 709 -17.81 30.82 -95.07
N GLY A 710 -17.44 31.81 -94.24
CA GLY A 710 -16.29 32.68 -94.46
C GLY A 710 -15.35 32.87 -93.25
N THR A 711 -15.64 32.24 -92.10
CA THR A 711 -14.90 32.43 -90.84
C THR A 711 -14.55 31.10 -90.21
N ASN A 712 -13.26 30.87 -90.00
CA ASN A 712 -12.73 29.70 -89.30
C ASN A 712 -12.44 30.02 -87.84
N ALA A 713 -12.57 29.03 -86.96
CA ALA A 713 -12.15 29.11 -85.57
C ALA A 713 -10.72 28.59 -85.42
N THR A 714 -10.02 29.03 -84.38
CA THR A 714 -8.69 28.52 -84.03
C THR A 714 -8.71 27.95 -82.63
N LEU A 715 -8.10 26.77 -82.45
CA LEU A 715 -7.82 26.17 -81.16
C LEU A 715 -6.33 26.35 -80.87
N LYS A 716 -6.01 26.83 -79.67
CA LYS A 716 -4.62 26.99 -79.20
C LYS A 716 -4.37 26.10 -77.98
N LEU A 717 -3.15 25.59 -77.84
CA LEU A 717 -2.79 24.81 -76.66
C LEU A 717 -2.85 25.62 -75.35
N SER A 718 -2.67 26.95 -75.42
CA SER A 718 -2.86 27.85 -74.27
C SER A 718 -4.30 27.91 -73.73
N GLU A 719 -5.28 27.40 -74.48
CA GLU A 719 -6.68 27.29 -74.06
C GLU A 719 -6.98 25.94 -73.37
N ILE A 720 -5.94 25.12 -73.14
CA ILE A 720 -6.03 23.83 -72.45
C ILE A 720 -5.30 23.94 -71.12
N SER A 721 -5.98 23.54 -70.05
CA SER A 721 -5.38 23.28 -68.74
C SER A 721 -5.17 21.77 -68.60
N SER A 722 -3.91 21.38 -68.47
CA SER A 722 -3.47 19.99 -68.27
C SER A 722 -2.79 19.87 -66.91
N LYS A 723 -3.38 19.10 -66.01
CA LYS A 723 -2.84 18.83 -64.67
C LYS A 723 -2.80 17.33 -64.43
N ASP A 724 -1.73 16.82 -63.83
CA ASP A 724 -1.71 15.44 -63.37
C ASP A 724 -2.60 15.25 -62.13
N VAL A 725 -2.68 14.02 -61.64
CA VAL A 725 -3.48 13.66 -60.46
C VAL A 725 -3.10 14.43 -59.18
N PHE A 726 -1.88 14.96 -59.11
CA PHE A 726 -1.42 15.79 -57.99
C PHE A 726 -1.69 17.29 -58.20
N GLY A 727 -2.34 17.65 -59.32
CA GLY A 727 -2.66 19.03 -59.67
C GLY A 727 -1.50 19.80 -60.30
N LYS A 728 -0.36 19.15 -60.60
CA LYS A 728 0.79 19.78 -61.22
C LYS A 728 0.57 19.92 -62.72
N THR A 729 0.77 21.13 -63.24
CA THR A 729 0.64 21.40 -64.67
C THR A 729 1.70 20.63 -65.45
N TYR A 730 1.29 19.96 -66.52
CA TYR A 730 2.20 19.28 -67.46
C TYR A 730 2.06 19.82 -68.87
N ASN A 731 3.13 19.73 -69.67
CA ASN A 731 3.13 20.15 -71.06
C ASN A 731 2.78 18.96 -71.95
N VAL A 732 1.65 19.06 -72.66
CA VAL A 732 1.13 18.03 -73.57
C VAL A 732 2.14 17.63 -74.67
N LEU A 733 3.07 18.51 -75.05
CA LEU A 733 4.04 18.27 -76.11
C LEU A 733 5.36 17.65 -75.65
N THR A 734 5.77 17.89 -74.41
CA THR A 734 7.15 17.61 -73.96
C THR A 734 7.23 16.80 -72.67
N ASP A 735 6.13 16.60 -71.96
CA ASP A 735 6.13 15.78 -70.74
C ASP A 735 6.38 14.31 -71.13
N THR A 736 7.39 13.69 -70.52
CA THR A 736 7.80 12.32 -70.85
C THR A 736 6.77 11.27 -70.48
N ARG A 737 5.72 11.63 -69.73
CA ARG A 737 4.58 10.75 -69.42
C ARG A 737 3.52 10.75 -70.51
N VAL A 738 3.60 11.66 -71.48
CA VAL A 738 2.69 11.75 -72.63
C VAL A 738 3.32 11.08 -73.85
N ASN A 739 2.62 10.09 -74.41
CA ASN A 739 3.04 9.37 -75.60
C ASN A 739 2.59 10.10 -76.88
N LYS A 740 1.33 10.57 -76.91
CA LYS A 740 0.80 11.35 -78.04
C LYS A 740 -0.40 12.20 -77.65
N HIS A 741 -0.71 13.22 -78.44
CA HIS A 741 -1.91 14.05 -78.33
C HIS A 741 -2.61 14.18 -79.67
N ILE A 742 -3.94 14.17 -79.67
CA ILE A 742 -4.74 14.22 -80.90
C ILE A 742 -6.02 15.03 -80.66
N VAL A 743 -6.32 15.97 -81.53
CA VAL A 743 -7.60 16.68 -81.59
C VAL A 743 -8.57 15.89 -82.47
N LYS A 744 -9.74 15.59 -81.91
CA LYS A 744 -10.76 14.76 -82.55
C LYS A 744 -12.10 15.49 -82.62
N LEU A 745 -12.80 15.27 -83.73
CA LEU A 745 -14.24 15.57 -83.87
C LEU A 745 -15.02 14.53 -83.05
N ALA A 746 -15.47 14.95 -81.86
CA ALA A 746 -15.87 14.06 -80.77
C ALA A 746 -17.30 13.52 -80.91
N ASP A 747 -18.18 14.23 -81.62
CA ASP A 747 -19.56 13.80 -81.86
C ASP A 747 -19.92 13.76 -83.36
N ALA A 748 -21.10 13.19 -83.66
CA ALA A 748 -21.59 13.03 -85.02
C ALA A 748 -21.72 14.38 -85.74
N ASN A 749 -22.21 15.41 -85.03
CA ASN A 749 -22.33 16.77 -85.56
C ASN A 749 -20.96 17.33 -85.98
N ALA A 750 -19.93 17.20 -85.13
CA ALA A 750 -18.59 17.64 -85.48
C ALA A 750 -18.06 16.91 -86.72
N GLN A 751 -18.27 15.59 -86.83
CA GLN A 751 -17.81 14.78 -87.97
C GLN A 751 -18.53 15.13 -89.30
N GLU A 752 -19.80 15.55 -89.21
CA GLU A 752 -20.63 15.96 -90.34
C GLU A 752 -20.29 17.39 -90.83
N TYR A 753 -20.18 18.35 -89.91
CA TYR A 753 -20.15 19.79 -90.25
C TYR A 753 -18.76 20.44 -90.18
N LEU A 754 -17.78 19.83 -89.52
CA LEU A 754 -16.45 20.42 -89.32
C LEU A 754 -15.35 19.67 -90.06
N SER A 755 -14.28 20.40 -90.37
CA SER A 755 -12.99 19.88 -90.82
C SER A 755 -11.87 20.52 -89.99
N LEU A 756 -10.87 19.72 -89.65
CA LEU A 756 -9.62 20.17 -89.03
C LEU A 756 -8.53 20.23 -90.12
N ASP A 757 -7.73 21.29 -90.13
CA ASP A 757 -6.55 21.37 -91.01
C ASP A 757 -5.47 20.36 -90.64
N LYS A 758 -5.35 20.06 -89.34
CA LYS A 758 -4.50 19.03 -88.75
C LYS A 758 -5.07 18.57 -87.41
N THR A 759 -4.61 17.43 -86.93
CA THR A 759 -5.10 16.83 -85.69
C THR A 759 -4.13 16.97 -84.52
N GLU A 760 -2.94 17.54 -84.72
CA GLU A 760 -1.90 17.61 -83.69
C GLU A 760 -1.24 18.99 -83.70
N PHE A 761 -0.87 19.47 -82.52
CA PHE A 761 -0.03 20.66 -82.37
C PHE A 761 1.45 20.32 -82.58
N SER A 762 2.17 21.10 -83.37
CA SER A 762 3.62 20.94 -83.57
C SER A 762 4.48 21.75 -82.59
N SER A 763 3.91 22.76 -81.92
CA SER A 763 4.57 23.60 -80.92
C SER A 763 3.56 24.26 -79.98
N THR A 764 4.03 24.92 -78.92
CA THR A 764 3.15 25.60 -77.93
C THR A 764 2.45 26.84 -78.48
N THR A 765 2.98 27.45 -79.55
CA THR A 765 2.40 28.61 -80.25
C THR A 765 1.57 28.21 -81.46
N ASP A 766 1.56 26.90 -81.78
CA ASP A 766 0.83 26.37 -82.91
C ASP A 766 -0.69 26.49 -82.72
N ILE A 767 -1.40 26.56 -83.85
CA ILE A 767 -2.85 26.68 -83.90
C ILE A 767 -3.43 25.57 -84.78
N ILE A 768 -4.59 25.05 -84.38
CA ILE A 768 -5.40 24.16 -85.21
C ILE A 768 -6.59 24.94 -85.72
N THR A 769 -6.79 24.94 -87.03
CA THR A 769 -7.89 25.64 -87.69
C THR A 769 -9.08 24.72 -87.82
N ILE A 770 -10.20 25.13 -87.22
CA ILE A 770 -11.48 24.46 -87.32
C ILE A 770 -12.32 25.20 -88.36
N SER A 771 -12.69 24.50 -89.41
CA SER A 771 -13.42 25.06 -90.56
C SER A 771 -14.72 24.31 -90.82
N LYS A 772 -15.66 24.96 -91.51
CA LYS A 772 -16.91 24.31 -91.96
C LYS A 772 -16.61 23.38 -93.13
N LYS A 773 -17.12 22.16 -93.09
CA LYS A 773 -16.93 21.14 -94.13
C LYS A 773 -17.69 21.50 -95.41
N SER A 774 -17.01 21.44 -96.55
CA SER A 774 -17.53 21.87 -97.87
C SER A 774 -18.72 21.04 -98.37
N SER A 775 -18.92 19.83 -97.86
CA SER A 775 -19.96 18.87 -98.26
C SER A 775 -21.13 18.77 -97.26
N SER A 776 -21.29 19.74 -96.35
CA SER A 776 -22.34 19.70 -95.33
C SER A 776 -23.73 20.05 -95.92
N THR A 777 -24.76 19.37 -95.44
CA THR A 777 -26.18 19.62 -95.71
C THR A 777 -26.57 21.06 -95.31
N ALA A 778 -27.61 21.62 -95.95
CA ALA A 778 -28.06 22.98 -95.65
C ALA A 778 -28.45 23.13 -94.16
N ILE A 779 -27.77 24.03 -93.44
CA ILE A 779 -27.98 24.24 -92.00
C ILE A 779 -29.30 25.01 -91.78
N VAL A 780 -30.32 24.31 -91.26
CA VAL A 780 -31.63 24.90 -90.91
C VAL A 780 -31.61 25.45 -89.48
N THR A 781 -31.00 24.72 -88.55
CA THR A 781 -30.78 25.11 -87.15
C THR A 781 -29.30 24.93 -86.82
N PRO A 782 -28.60 25.94 -86.25
CA PRO A 782 -27.17 25.83 -85.95
C PRO A 782 -26.88 24.64 -85.02
N PRO A 783 -26.15 23.60 -85.48
CA PRO A 783 -25.74 22.52 -84.60
C PRO A 783 -24.61 23.01 -83.69
N THR A 784 -24.61 22.56 -82.44
CA THR A 784 -23.43 22.60 -81.59
C THR A 784 -22.63 21.32 -81.82
N CYS A 785 -21.39 21.49 -82.23
CA CYS A 785 -20.42 20.43 -82.47
C CYS A 785 -19.47 20.32 -81.28
N LYS A 786 -19.03 19.09 -80.96
CA LYS A 786 -18.04 18.84 -79.91
C LYS A 786 -16.69 18.46 -80.50
N VAL A 787 -15.66 19.21 -80.14
CA VAL A 787 -14.26 18.89 -80.42
C VAL A 787 -13.56 18.58 -79.11
N GLN A 788 -12.60 17.66 -79.10
CA GLN A 788 -11.83 17.32 -77.90
C GLN A 788 -10.36 17.20 -78.24
N LEU A 789 -9.50 17.63 -77.32
CA LEU A 789 -8.11 17.21 -77.28
C LEU A 789 -8.04 15.91 -76.47
N ILE A 790 -7.40 14.89 -77.03
CA ILE A 790 -7.15 13.61 -76.36
C ILE A 790 -5.66 13.50 -76.13
N VAL A 791 -5.26 13.23 -74.89
CA VAL A 791 -3.89 12.91 -74.52
C VAL A 791 -3.82 11.42 -74.24
N VAL A 792 -2.92 10.71 -74.92
CA VAL A 792 -2.59 9.32 -74.63
C VAL A 792 -1.30 9.30 -73.86
N ASP A 793 -1.35 8.72 -72.66
CA ASP A 793 -0.17 8.60 -71.81
C ASP A 793 0.77 7.47 -72.26
N GLU A 794 1.95 7.41 -71.63
CA GLU A 794 2.95 6.35 -71.83
C GLU A 794 2.44 4.94 -71.50
N TRP A 795 1.29 4.83 -70.84
CA TRP A 795 0.68 3.56 -70.47
C TRP A 795 -0.33 3.11 -71.54
N GLY A 796 -0.65 3.97 -72.52
CA GLY A 796 -1.62 3.73 -73.57
C GLY A 796 -3.06 4.09 -73.18
N LYS A 797 -3.28 4.73 -72.02
CA LYS A 797 -4.59 5.22 -71.59
C LYS A 797 -4.84 6.60 -72.20
N SER A 798 -6.09 6.88 -72.54
CA SER A 798 -6.49 8.12 -73.23
C SER A 798 -7.37 8.99 -72.33
N LEU A 799 -6.92 10.21 -72.02
CA LEU A 799 -7.70 11.22 -71.32
C LEU A 799 -8.20 12.26 -72.31
N SER A 800 -9.51 12.48 -72.36
CA SER A 800 -10.15 13.49 -73.21
C SER A 800 -10.38 14.79 -72.45
N SER A 801 -10.21 15.92 -73.15
CA SER A 801 -10.53 17.23 -72.60
C SER A 801 -12.03 17.37 -72.37
N THR A 802 -12.43 18.33 -71.53
CA THR A 802 -13.81 18.85 -71.60
C THR A 802 -14.16 19.29 -73.03
N ASP A 803 -15.45 19.20 -73.37
CA ASP A 803 -15.94 19.49 -74.72
C ASP A 803 -15.59 20.93 -75.14
N ILE A 804 -14.88 21.05 -76.26
CA ILE A 804 -14.68 22.32 -76.97
C ILE A 804 -15.90 22.50 -77.86
N LEU A 805 -16.82 23.36 -77.40
CA LEU A 805 -18.07 23.62 -78.11
C LEU A 805 -17.82 24.55 -79.30
N VAL A 806 -18.26 24.12 -80.48
CA VAL A 806 -18.17 24.89 -81.73
C VAL A 806 -19.57 25.01 -82.32
N THR A 807 -20.08 26.23 -82.44
CA THR A 807 -21.36 26.49 -83.10
C THR A 807 -21.14 26.70 -84.60
N VAL A 808 -21.88 25.98 -85.44
CA VAL A 808 -21.82 26.15 -86.90
C VAL A 808 -22.98 27.02 -87.35
N THR A 809 -22.67 28.25 -87.74
CA THR A 809 -23.67 29.21 -88.25
C THR A 809 -23.71 29.20 -89.79
N LYS A 810 -24.72 29.87 -90.36
CA LYS A 810 -25.01 29.82 -91.80
C LYS A 810 -23.83 30.26 -92.65
#